data_AF-A0A2B4RI93-F1
#
_entry.id   AF-A0A2B4RI93-F1
#
_cell.length_a   1.000
_cell.length_b   1.000
_cell.length_c   1.000
_cell.angle_alpha   90.00
_cell.angle_beta   90.00
_cell.angle_gamma   90.00
#
_symmetry.space_group_name_H-M   'P 1'
#
loop_
_entity.id
_entity.type
_entity.pdbx_description
1 polymer ?
#
loop_
_entity_poly.entity_id
_entity_poly.type
_entity_poly.pdbx_seq_one_letter_code
_entity_poly.pdbx_strand_id
1 'polypeptide(L)'
;MTSALQRQDKDAFNALFNKNLQCKEQYLVPIAWHVLHDARGKGNVSVTMLEDQVKVLNKAFSDSPFRFVTRSVDRTNNEEWFNNCKLRRFFIRRALGISPATTLNVYTCQFQDPLVIGDATFPWRDIESGLSHGVAIHHGTLPGGAMVTHNLGDNAVHEVGHYFGLFHVCKGGCFDEEDDEVADTPRCADYTYICTDQPVDTCKSISGLDPIHNYMGYMEDKWMYEFTPGQISKMEKDVKTYRPTLMKNIYRPCKIDAAFRWSNGYIYFFLGSKYYRYNESLPGIDPSYPRPISDHWKDVPSSINGVFRYANGLTYFFKGNQYYRFNDTSLKVDEGYPRLISDYWVGVPSDIDDVISHSNGFTYFFKGAQYYRFNPRTLRVDHGYPRLVSSYWNGLPNDIEGALQWYNGGVFAFKDTQHWLFVHSDQSISVPSIYPESITRWWSSEPDFANYTVFTHLNGYTFFFRGDSYWRYNEQFSQVDIGYPRGLAAWEGVPADVDAAFLWSDGFVYFFKGNLFYRYDNGKQKVQDGYPREISSFWKGIPNNVDAVFRHIDGLTYFFKDSNYFRFNDTSQEVDSGFPRPIASAWSGVPNGPDTVFSDKNGQTYFFKEDLYYRFNSTAGQVDAGFPKSIALWRGILYQP
;
A
#
# COMPACT_ATOMS: atom_id res chain seq x y z
N MET A 1 -23.88 -11.33 -2.28
CA MET A 1 -24.11 -9.91 -1.89
C MET A 1 -22.92 -9.29 -1.16
N THR A 2 -22.07 -10.07 -0.48
CA THR A 2 -20.83 -9.61 0.18
C THR A 2 -19.72 -9.13 -0.77
N SER A 3 -19.62 -9.67 -1.99
CA SER A 3 -18.56 -9.32 -2.95
C SER A 3 -18.77 -7.99 -3.69
N ALA A 4 -20.01 -7.51 -3.79
CA ALA A 4 -20.32 -6.24 -4.43
C ALA A 4 -20.06 -5.04 -3.48
N LEU A 5 -20.36 -5.20 -2.20
CA LEU A 5 -20.02 -4.22 -1.15
C LEU A 5 -18.50 -4.07 -0.97
N GLN A 6 -17.75 -5.17 -0.98
CA GLN A 6 -16.27 -5.12 -0.97
C GLN A 6 -15.66 -4.44 -2.20
N ARG A 7 -16.29 -4.52 -3.39
CA ARG A 7 -15.85 -3.81 -4.59
C ARG A 7 -16.20 -2.32 -4.57
N GLN A 8 -17.37 -1.97 -4.04
CA GLN A 8 -17.79 -0.57 -3.89
C GLN A 8 -16.92 0.17 -2.85
N ASP A 9 -16.55 -0.51 -1.76
CA ASP A 9 -15.55 -0.03 -0.79
C ASP A 9 -14.18 0.15 -1.46
N LYS A 10 -13.78 -0.77 -2.36
CA LYS A 10 -12.51 -0.70 -3.10
C LYS A 10 -12.45 0.49 -4.07
N ASP A 11 -13.54 0.77 -4.78
CA ASP A 11 -13.62 1.88 -5.73
C ASP A 11 -13.78 3.24 -5.04
N ALA A 12 -14.52 3.32 -3.92
CA ALA A 12 -14.60 4.52 -3.09
C ALA A 12 -13.27 4.81 -2.34
N PHE A 13 -12.60 3.75 -1.86
CA PHE A 13 -11.24 3.83 -1.31
C PHE A 13 -10.27 4.35 -2.38
N ASN A 14 -10.27 3.78 -3.59
CA ASN A 14 -9.44 4.22 -4.72
C ASN A 14 -9.75 5.65 -5.21
N ALA A 15 -11.01 6.08 -5.19
CA ALA A 15 -11.43 7.42 -5.58
C ALA A 15 -11.00 8.51 -4.58
N LEU A 16 -10.80 8.17 -3.30
CA LEU A 16 -10.21 9.06 -2.29
C LEU A 16 -8.70 9.29 -2.51
N PHE A 17 -8.01 8.39 -3.22
CA PHE A 17 -6.57 8.51 -3.58
C PHE A 17 -6.34 9.31 -4.86
N ASN A 18 -7.10 10.39 -5.05
CA ASN A 18 -6.94 11.30 -6.17
C ASN A 18 -5.48 11.82 -6.23
N LYS A 19 -4.92 11.91 -7.44
CA LYS A 19 -3.52 12.27 -7.78
C LYS A 19 -3.04 13.64 -7.27
N ASN A 20 -3.86 14.37 -6.53
CA ASN A 20 -3.66 15.74 -6.09
C ASN A 20 -3.48 15.89 -4.56
N LEU A 21 -3.34 14.79 -3.82
CA LEU A 21 -3.08 14.83 -2.38
C LEU A 21 -1.69 15.41 -2.09
N GLN A 22 -1.67 16.59 -1.45
CA GLN A 22 -0.44 17.23 -1.01
C GLN A 22 0.28 16.40 0.06
N CYS A 23 1.61 16.47 0.02
CA CYS A 23 2.58 15.77 0.85
C CYS A 23 2.43 16.00 2.38
N LYS A 24 1.47 15.34 3.05
CA LYS A 24 1.29 15.39 4.52
C LYS A 24 1.05 13.98 5.08
N GLU A 25 1.57 13.70 6.29
CA GLU A 25 1.26 12.47 7.05
C GLU A 25 -0.26 12.36 7.22
N GLN A 26 -0.83 11.16 7.04
CA GLN A 26 -2.27 10.93 7.18
C GLN A 26 -2.58 9.80 8.15
N TYR A 27 -3.58 10.02 8.99
CA TYR A 27 -4.11 9.09 9.96
C TYR A 27 -5.47 8.61 9.51
N LEU A 28 -5.61 7.33 9.22
CA LEU A 28 -6.93 6.75 8.99
C LEU A 28 -7.61 6.56 10.34
N VAL A 29 -8.82 7.12 10.46
CA VAL A 29 -9.72 7.02 11.59
C VAL A 29 -10.93 6.18 11.15
N PRO A 30 -10.97 4.89 11.52
CA PRO A 30 -12.11 4.04 11.19
C PRO A 30 -13.35 4.46 11.99
N ILE A 31 -14.48 4.61 11.31
CA ILE A 31 -15.78 4.92 11.92
C ILE A 31 -16.64 3.66 12.01
N ALA A 32 -17.15 3.37 13.20
CA ALA A 32 -18.29 2.46 13.39
C ALA A 32 -19.56 3.30 13.58
N TRP A 33 -20.51 3.18 12.65
CA TRP A 33 -21.80 3.84 12.74
C TRP A 33 -22.81 2.95 13.47
N HIS A 34 -23.34 3.46 14.58
CA HIS A 34 -24.41 2.84 15.35
C HIS A 34 -25.69 3.62 15.13
N VAL A 35 -26.58 3.13 14.26
CA VAL A 35 -27.82 3.82 13.91
C VAL A 35 -28.95 3.39 14.82
N LEU A 36 -29.34 4.24 15.77
CA LEU A 36 -30.49 4.00 16.62
C LEU A 36 -31.75 4.54 15.96
N HIS A 37 -32.84 3.77 16.07
CA HIS A 37 -34.13 4.18 15.55
C HIS A 37 -35.29 3.66 16.41
N ASP A 38 -36.45 4.28 16.26
CA ASP A 38 -37.69 3.80 16.88
C ASP A 38 -38.35 2.67 16.05
N ALA A 39 -39.39 2.07 16.60
CA ALA A 39 -40.12 0.98 15.96
C ALA A 39 -40.86 1.40 14.66
N ARG A 40 -41.06 2.71 14.45
CA ARG A 40 -41.68 3.29 13.26
C ARG A 40 -40.65 3.64 12.18
N GLY A 41 -39.36 3.44 12.45
CA GLY A 41 -38.26 3.75 11.54
C GLY A 41 -37.77 5.20 11.62
N LYS A 42 -38.26 6.03 12.55
CA LYS A 42 -37.69 7.36 12.79
C LYS A 42 -36.28 7.20 13.33
N GLY A 43 -35.32 7.90 12.72
CA GLY A 43 -33.89 7.77 13.02
C GLY A 43 -33.17 6.69 12.21
N ASN A 44 -33.89 5.90 11.41
CA ASN A 44 -33.30 4.85 10.57
C ASN A 44 -32.67 5.44 9.29
N VAL A 45 -31.61 6.22 9.44
CA VAL A 45 -30.97 7.02 8.37
C VAL A 45 -30.33 6.15 7.29
N SER A 46 -30.30 6.62 6.04
CA SER A 46 -29.80 5.81 4.91
C SER A 46 -28.27 5.65 4.95
N VAL A 47 -27.74 4.61 4.31
CA VAL A 47 -26.28 4.45 4.14
C VAL A 47 -25.69 5.64 3.37
N THR A 48 -26.41 6.16 2.38
CA THR A 48 -25.99 7.35 1.63
C THR A 48 -25.80 8.58 2.52
N MET A 49 -26.68 8.81 3.49
CA MET A 49 -26.50 9.91 4.47
C MET A 49 -25.23 9.73 5.31
N LEU A 50 -24.88 8.49 5.66
CA LEU A 50 -23.65 8.18 6.40
C LEU A 50 -22.40 8.37 5.52
N GLU A 51 -22.45 7.93 4.26
CA GLU A 51 -21.38 8.14 3.28
C GLU A 51 -21.15 9.63 3.01
N ASP A 52 -22.22 10.39 2.83
CA ASP A 52 -22.14 11.84 2.65
C ASP A 52 -21.60 12.53 3.90
N GLN A 53 -21.95 12.06 5.10
CA GLN A 53 -21.38 12.59 6.34
C GLN A 53 -19.86 12.34 6.43
N VAL A 54 -19.38 11.19 5.95
CA VAL A 54 -17.93 10.92 5.85
C VAL A 54 -17.25 11.85 4.86
N LYS A 55 -17.91 12.24 3.76
CA LYS A 55 -17.37 13.24 2.82
C LYS A 55 -17.26 14.61 3.50
N VAL A 56 -18.27 15.01 4.28
CA VAL A 56 -18.28 16.26 5.05
C VAL A 56 -17.14 16.28 6.06
N LEU A 57 -16.97 15.20 6.85
CA LEU A 57 -15.84 15.07 7.78
C LEU A 57 -14.49 15.19 7.05
N ASN A 58 -14.28 14.46 5.96
CA ASN A 58 -13.02 14.52 5.22
C ASN A 58 -12.78 15.89 4.55
N LYS A 59 -13.83 16.65 4.22
CA LYS A 59 -13.72 18.02 3.73
C LYS A 59 -13.34 18.98 4.85
N ALA A 60 -14.03 18.93 5.99
CA ALA A 60 -13.76 19.83 7.13
C ALA A 60 -12.35 19.61 7.72
N PHE A 61 -11.89 18.36 7.75
CA PHE A 61 -10.58 17.98 8.27
C PHE A 61 -9.48 17.95 7.19
N SER A 62 -9.70 18.52 6.00
CA SER A 62 -8.77 18.41 4.87
C SER A 62 -7.37 18.93 5.18
N ASP A 63 -7.27 19.99 5.97
CA ASP A 63 -6.01 20.64 6.35
C ASP A 63 -5.26 19.91 7.46
N SER A 64 -5.95 18.99 8.14
CA SER A 64 -5.41 18.08 9.16
C SER A 64 -4.92 16.76 8.52
N PRO A 65 -4.16 15.93 9.27
CA PRO A 65 -3.78 14.58 8.83
C PRO A 65 -4.93 13.56 8.95
N PHE A 66 -6.05 13.86 9.61
CA PHE A 66 -7.09 12.89 9.88
C PHE A 66 -7.94 12.59 8.65
N ARG A 67 -8.14 11.31 8.34
CA ARG A 67 -8.99 10.83 7.25
C ARG A 67 -9.96 9.78 7.77
N PHE A 68 -11.23 10.00 7.53
CA PHE A 68 -12.32 9.18 8.07
C PHE A 68 -12.80 8.17 7.04
N VAL A 69 -13.03 6.94 7.48
CA VAL A 69 -13.61 5.88 6.63
C VAL A 69 -14.65 5.10 7.40
N THR A 70 -15.76 4.77 6.76
CA THR A 70 -16.74 3.84 7.33
C THR A 70 -16.12 2.44 7.40
N ARG A 71 -16.02 1.90 8.62
CA ARG A 71 -15.60 0.52 8.88
C ARG A 71 -16.79 -0.42 9.00
N SER A 72 -17.86 0.03 9.64
CA SER A 72 -19.07 -0.76 9.87
C SER A 72 -20.29 0.13 10.08
N VAL A 73 -21.46 -0.44 9.79
CA VAL A 73 -22.75 0.16 10.09
C VAL A 73 -23.62 -0.92 10.73
N ASP A 74 -24.11 -0.65 11.94
CA ASP A 74 -25.16 -1.45 12.59
C ASP A 74 -26.38 -0.58 12.90
N ARG A 75 -27.53 -1.25 13.05
CA ARG A 75 -28.83 -0.62 13.27
C ARG A 75 -29.50 -1.24 14.47
N THR A 76 -29.94 -0.41 15.41
CA THR A 76 -30.56 -0.84 16.66
C THR A 76 -31.96 -0.24 16.80
N ASN A 77 -32.98 -1.09 16.77
CA ASN A 77 -34.35 -0.72 17.10
C ASN A 77 -34.51 -0.68 18.63
N ASN A 78 -34.39 0.51 19.21
CA ASN A 78 -34.58 0.70 20.64
C ASN A 78 -35.08 2.13 20.89
N GLU A 79 -36.39 2.28 21.08
CA GLU A 79 -37.05 3.58 21.23
C GLU A 79 -36.56 4.36 22.45
N GLU A 80 -36.23 3.66 23.55
CA GLU A 80 -35.70 4.30 24.75
C GLU A 80 -34.30 4.88 24.48
N TRP A 81 -33.42 4.12 23.86
CA TRP A 81 -32.07 4.60 23.56
C TRP A 81 -32.08 5.67 22.48
N PHE A 82 -32.91 5.49 21.46
CA PHE A 82 -33.08 6.45 20.37
C PHE A 82 -33.52 7.82 20.91
N ASN A 83 -34.55 7.90 21.74
CA ASN A 83 -35.08 9.19 22.22
C ASN A 83 -34.26 9.83 23.35
N ASN A 84 -33.36 9.07 24.00
CA ASN A 84 -32.68 9.51 25.22
C ASN A 84 -31.16 9.38 25.13
N CYS A 85 -30.58 9.78 23.99
CA CYS A 85 -29.21 9.43 23.64
C CYS A 85 -28.17 9.85 24.69
N LYS A 86 -28.23 11.11 25.16
CA LYS A 86 -27.29 11.63 26.17
C LYS A 86 -27.47 10.96 27.53
N LEU A 87 -28.71 10.79 28.01
CA LEU A 87 -28.97 10.13 29.29
C LEU A 87 -28.62 8.64 29.28
N ARG A 88 -28.81 7.97 28.13
CA ARG A 88 -28.53 6.53 27.98
C ARG A 88 -27.14 6.24 27.43
N ARG A 89 -26.27 7.24 27.25
CA ARG A 89 -24.94 7.12 26.64
C ARG A 89 -24.10 5.97 27.20
N PHE A 90 -24.12 5.76 28.52
CA PHE A 90 -23.36 4.68 29.15
C PHE A 90 -23.83 3.29 28.69
N PHE A 91 -25.15 3.08 28.64
CA PHE A 91 -25.72 1.80 28.21
C PHE A 91 -25.53 1.57 26.72
N ILE A 92 -25.73 2.60 25.91
CA ILE A 92 -25.56 2.54 24.45
C ILE A 92 -24.10 2.20 24.11
N ARG A 93 -23.14 2.97 24.63
CA ARG A 93 -21.71 2.77 24.31
C ARG A 93 -21.18 1.43 24.82
N ARG A 94 -21.65 0.98 25.98
CA ARG A 94 -21.31 -0.34 26.52
C ARG A 94 -21.86 -1.49 25.67
N ALA A 95 -23.05 -1.33 25.11
CA ALA A 95 -23.71 -2.40 24.34
C ALA A 95 -23.21 -2.48 22.90
N LEU A 96 -22.95 -1.34 22.26
CA LEU A 96 -22.71 -1.26 20.82
C LEU A 96 -21.26 -0.93 20.46
N GLY A 97 -20.51 -0.28 21.35
CA GLY A 97 -19.16 0.22 21.03
C GLY A 97 -18.19 -0.86 20.56
N ILE A 98 -17.61 -0.64 19.39
CA ILE A 98 -16.60 -1.50 18.77
C ILE A 98 -15.23 -0.93 19.06
N SER A 99 -14.40 -1.69 19.79
CA SER A 99 -12.98 -1.41 20.04
C SER A 99 -12.63 0.09 20.16
N PRO A 100 -13.04 0.80 21.24
CA PRO A 100 -12.85 2.25 21.35
C PRO A 100 -11.40 2.73 21.26
N ALA A 101 -10.43 1.83 21.45
CA ALA A 101 -9.02 2.10 21.22
C ALA A 101 -8.72 2.39 19.74
N THR A 102 -9.32 1.66 18.81
CA THR A 102 -8.96 1.64 17.38
C THR A 102 -10.07 2.12 16.44
N THR A 103 -11.22 2.55 16.97
CA THR A 103 -12.40 2.90 16.18
C THR A 103 -13.13 4.09 16.80
N LEU A 104 -13.44 5.08 15.96
CA LEU A 104 -14.34 6.19 16.28
C LEU A 104 -15.78 5.67 16.22
N ASN A 105 -16.39 5.48 17.38
CA ASN A 105 -17.77 5.01 17.48
C ASN A 105 -18.72 6.21 17.42
N VAL A 106 -19.57 6.24 16.38
CA VAL A 106 -20.51 7.34 16.12
C VAL A 106 -21.94 6.83 16.21
N TYR A 107 -22.75 7.45 17.08
CA TYR A 107 -24.11 7.04 17.38
C TYR A 107 -25.10 8.06 16.82
N THR A 108 -26.05 7.62 15.99
CA THR A 108 -27.12 8.50 15.47
C THR A 108 -28.40 8.28 16.27
N CYS A 109 -28.94 9.33 16.87
CA CYS A 109 -30.03 9.23 17.83
C CYS A 109 -30.76 10.57 18.00
N GLN A 110 -31.75 10.63 18.87
CA GLN A 110 -32.50 11.82 19.26
C GLN A 110 -32.11 12.23 20.69
N PHE A 111 -32.11 13.54 20.95
CA PHE A 111 -31.82 14.11 22.26
C PHE A 111 -33.12 14.59 22.90
N GLN A 112 -33.20 14.50 24.23
CA GLN A 112 -34.37 14.94 24.99
C GLN A 112 -34.47 16.46 25.05
N ASP A 113 -33.33 17.12 25.26
CA ASP A 113 -33.22 18.57 25.24
C ASP A 113 -33.15 19.01 23.77
N PRO A 114 -34.12 19.81 23.28
CA PRO A 114 -34.13 20.27 21.90
C PRO A 114 -32.97 21.22 21.56
N LEU A 115 -32.26 21.76 22.56
CA LEU A 115 -31.09 22.60 22.39
C LEU A 115 -29.78 21.81 22.27
N VAL A 116 -29.83 20.48 22.46
CA VAL A 116 -28.65 19.62 22.38
C VAL A 116 -28.78 18.72 21.15
N ILE A 117 -27.82 18.83 20.24
CA ILE A 117 -27.78 18.02 19.02
C ILE A 117 -26.58 17.05 18.98
N GLY A 118 -25.69 17.09 19.97
CA GLY A 118 -24.51 16.24 20.03
C GLY A 118 -23.98 15.97 21.45
N ASP A 119 -23.14 14.93 21.58
CA ASP A 119 -22.37 14.60 22.79
C ASP A 119 -21.09 13.82 22.42
N ALA A 120 -19.94 14.43 22.65
CA ALA A 120 -18.63 13.80 22.51
C ALA A 120 -17.91 13.62 23.85
N THR A 121 -16.98 12.66 23.87
CA THR A 121 -16.10 12.42 25.02
C THR A 121 -14.70 12.90 24.70
N PHE A 122 -14.22 13.90 25.44
CA PHE A 122 -12.84 14.39 25.33
C PHE A 122 -11.81 13.26 25.48
N PRO A 123 -10.67 13.36 24.79
CA PRO A 123 -9.76 12.23 24.64
C PRO A 123 -9.06 11.83 25.95
N TRP A 124 -8.87 12.77 26.90
CA TRP A 124 -8.26 12.51 28.21
C TRP A 124 -9.24 12.05 29.30
N ARG A 125 -10.55 11.94 29.01
CA ARG A 125 -11.57 11.65 30.03
C ARG A 125 -11.55 10.21 30.55
N ASP A 126 -10.97 9.31 29.78
CA ASP A 126 -10.88 7.88 30.09
C ASP A 126 -9.63 7.33 29.40
N ILE A 127 -9.27 6.08 29.71
CA ILE A 127 -8.22 5.40 28.96
C ILE A 127 -8.69 5.16 27.52
N GLU A 128 -7.79 5.23 26.54
CA GLU A 128 -7.56 4.00 25.77
C GLU A 128 -8.80 3.27 25.19
N SER A 129 -8.94 2.05 25.68
CA SER A 129 -10.04 1.13 25.43
C SER A 129 -11.32 1.42 26.22
N GLY A 130 -11.41 2.58 26.90
CA GLY A 130 -12.53 2.95 27.77
C GLY A 130 -13.84 3.02 26.99
N LEU A 131 -14.88 2.38 27.53
CA LEU A 131 -16.19 2.30 26.87
C LEU A 131 -16.94 3.64 26.89
N SER A 132 -16.44 4.64 27.62
CA SER A 132 -17.03 5.98 27.60
C SER A 132 -16.78 6.70 26.28
N HIS A 133 -15.77 6.33 25.50
CA HIS A 133 -15.41 7.02 24.28
C HIS A 133 -16.45 6.84 23.16
N GLY A 134 -16.73 7.94 22.46
CA GLY A 134 -17.59 7.98 21.29
C GLY A 134 -18.19 9.37 21.07
N VAL A 135 -18.83 9.50 19.91
CA VAL A 135 -19.53 10.70 19.46
C VAL A 135 -20.98 10.35 19.21
N ALA A 136 -21.92 11.08 19.82
CA ALA A 136 -23.34 10.96 19.52
C ALA A 136 -23.79 12.21 18.76
N ILE A 137 -24.56 12.02 17.69
CA ILE A 137 -25.10 13.12 16.86
C ILE A 137 -26.60 12.93 16.64
N HIS A 138 -27.29 14.05 16.47
CA HIS A 138 -28.70 14.06 16.18
C HIS A 138 -28.95 13.55 14.75
N HIS A 139 -29.77 12.52 14.57
CA HIS A 139 -29.98 11.88 13.26
C HIS A 139 -30.43 12.86 12.15
N GLY A 140 -31.16 13.91 12.53
CA GLY A 140 -31.65 14.94 11.63
C GLY A 140 -30.60 15.93 11.12
N THR A 141 -29.37 15.93 11.67
CA THR A 141 -28.29 16.84 11.26
C THR A 141 -27.35 16.24 10.21
N LEU A 142 -27.52 14.96 9.89
CA LEU A 142 -26.80 14.34 8.78
C LEU A 142 -27.15 15.04 7.44
N PRO A 143 -26.26 14.98 6.43
CA PRO A 143 -26.50 15.53 5.10
C PRO A 143 -27.88 15.17 4.53
N GLY A 144 -28.69 16.19 4.23
CA GLY A 144 -30.04 16.03 3.71
C GLY A 144 -31.10 15.60 4.74
N GLY A 145 -30.77 15.62 6.03
CA GLY A 145 -31.66 15.34 7.15
C GLY A 145 -32.74 16.40 7.39
N ALA A 146 -33.61 16.15 8.38
CA ALA A 146 -34.80 16.96 8.62
C ALA A 146 -34.53 18.32 9.32
N MET A 147 -33.35 18.54 9.89
CA MET A 147 -33.00 19.81 10.57
C MET A 147 -32.41 20.80 9.58
N VAL A 148 -33.27 21.47 8.80
CA VAL A 148 -32.90 22.25 7.60
C VAL A 148 -31.74 23.25 7.78
N THR A 149 -31.56 23.85 8.96
CA THR A 149 -30.48 24.80 9.23
C THR A 149 -29.16 24.14 9.67
N HIS A 150 -29.19 22.85 10.01
CA HIS A 150 -28.07 22.09 10.57
C HIS A 150 -27.94 20.70 9.92
N ASN A 151 -28.36 20.54 8.65
CA ASN A 151 -28.38 19.25 7.95
C ASN A 151 -27.32 19.14 6.84
N LEU A 152 -26.23 19.90 6.94
CA LEU A 152 -25.06 19.78 6.07
C LEU A 152 -23.99 18.88 6.68
N GLY A 153 -24.14 18.51 7.96
CA GLY A 153 -23.30 17.53 8.65
C GLY A 153 -22.26 18.12 9.59
N ASP A 154 -22.30 19.43 9.86
CA ASP A 154 -21.26 20.09 10.66
C ASP A 154 -21.39 19.81 12.15
N ASN A 155 -22.59 19.40 12.62
CA ASN A 155 -22.75 18.84 13.97
C ASN A 155 -21.76 17.67 14.22
N ALA A 156 -21.61 16.75 13.26
CA ALA A 156 -20.64 15.66 13.42
C ALA A 156 -19.19 16.16 13.40
N VAL A 157 -18.89 17.20 12.61
CA VAL A 157 -17.56 17.83 12.57
C VAL A 157 -17.23 18.43 13.94
N HIS A 158 -18.17 19.18 14.52
CA HIS A 158 -18.07 19.79 15.84
C HIS A 158 -17.80 18.76 16.94
N GLU A 159 -18.62 17.71 17.01
CA GLU A 159 -18.48 16.68 18.04
C GLU A 159 -17.19 15.85 17.88
N VAL A 160 -16.74 15.62 16.64
CA VAL A 160 -15.43 15.00 16.40
C VAL A 160 -14.29 15.93 16.84
N GLY A 161 -14.43 17.25 16.70
CA GLY A 161 -13.50 18.25 17.23
C GLY A 161 -13.32 18.13 18.76
N HIS A 162 -14.43 18.02 19.50
CA HIS A 162 -14.39 17.72 20.94
C HIS A 162 -13.74 16.38 21.26
N TYR A 163 -14.09 15.33 20.50
CA TYR A 163 -13.49 14.01 20.65
C TYR A 163 -11.97 14.03 20.42
N PHE A 164 -11.47 14.96 19.62
CA PHE A 164 -10.04 15.19 19.38
C PHE A 164 -9.42 16.26 20.29
N GLY A 165 -10.16 16.84 21.24
CA GLY A 165 -9.61 17.68 22.30
C GLY A 165 -9.87 19.18 22.18
N LEU A 166 -10.66 19.62 21.20
CA LEU A 166 -10.97 21.05 21.06
C LEU A 166 -12.07 21.49 22.02
N PHE A 167 -11.88 22.66 22.64
CA PHE A 167 -12.96 23.38 23.32
C PHE A 167 -13.73 24.27 22.32
N HIS A 168 -14.83 24.87 22.77
CA HIS A 168 -15.51 25.92 22.03
C HIS A 168 -14.65 27.18 21.95
N VAL A 169 -14.69 27.88 20.82
CA VAL A 169 -13.84 29.05 20.52
C VAL A 169 -14.06 30.29 21.41
N CYS A 170 -15.21 30.43 22.06
CA CYS A 170 -15.50 31.54 22.99
C CYS A 170 -15.46 31.12 24.47
N LYS A 171 -14.76 30.02 24.78
CA LYS A 171 -14.64 29.54 26.15
C LYS A 171 -13.91 30.59 27.01
N GLY A 172 -14.48 30.92 28.17
CA GLY A 172 -13.96 31.96 29.04
C GLY A 172 -14.33 33.40 28.64
N GLY A 173 -15.06 33.58 27.54
CA GLY A 173 -15.47 34.92 27.10
C GLY A 173 -14.27 35.83 26.80
N CYS A 174 -14.45 37.14 26.96
CA CYS A 174 -13.35 38.08 26.76
C CYS A 174 -12.29 38.03 27.89
N PHE A 175 -12.67 37.74 29.14
CA PHE A 175 -11.85 38.13 30.30
C PHE A 175 -11.47 36.98 31.24
N ASP A 176 -12.00 35.77 31.07
CA ASP A 176 -11.62 34.64 31.92
C ASP A 176 -10.19 34.17 31.60
N GLU A 177 -9.53 33.58 32.60
CA GLU A 177 -8.23 32.95 32.47
C GLU A 177 -8.36 31.56 31.82
N GLU A 178 -9.51 30.89 31.96
CA GLU A 178 -9.81 29.59 31.32
C GLU A 178 -10.29 29.75 29.87
N ASP A 179 -9.34 29.77 28.93
CA ASP A 179 -9.59 29.86 27.48
C ASP A 179 -9.85 28.49 26.80
N ASP A 180 -9.95 28.47 25.47
CA ASP A 180 -10.07 27.27 24.63
C ASP A 180 -8.73 26.51 24.43
N GLU A 181 -7.65 27.00 25.03
CA GLU A 181 -6.28 26.47 24.95
C GLU A 181 -5.67 26.43 23.54
N VAL A 182 -6.15 27.28 22.63
CA VAL A 182 -5.59 27.45 21.29
C VAL A 182 -5.13 28.90 21.11
N ALA A 183 -3.87 29.09 20.71
CA ALA A 183 -3.27 30.43 20.71
C ALA A 183 -3.74 31.34 19.56
N ASP A 184 -4.25 30.76 18.47
CA ASP A 184 -4.66 31.47 17.25
C ASP A 184 -6.18 31.56 17.09
N THR A 185 -6.94 31.22 18.13
CA THR A 185 -8.39 31.45 18.24
C THR A 185 -8.64 32.73 19.04
N PRO A 186 -9.18 33.80 18.42
CA PRO A 186 -9.49 35.02 19.13
C PRO A 186 -10.61 34.86 20.15
N ARG A 187 -10.53 35.63 21.24
CA ARG A 187 -11.58 35.67 22.27
C ARG A 187 -12.85 36.38 21.79
N CYS A 188 -14.00 35.92 22.28
CA CYS A 188 -15.33 36.44 21.96
C CYS A 188 -16.27 36.39 23.19
N ALA A 189 -17.24 37.30 23.29
CA ALA A 189 -18.05 37.54 24.49
C ALA A 189 -19.34 36.70 24.59
N ASP A 190 -19.84 36.16 23.48
CA ASP A 190 -21.13 35.45 23.42
C ASP A 190 -21.02 34.17 22.59
N TYR A 191 -21.88 33.19 22.91
CA TYR A 191 -22.01 31.92 22.20
C TYR A 191 -22.52 32.21 20.80
N THR A 192 -21.60 32.32 19.84
CA THR A 192 -21.81 32.88 18.50
C THR A 192 -22.93 32.16 17.72
N TYR A 193 -24.15 32.66 17.84
CA TYR A 193 -25.26 32.41 16.90
C TYR A 193 -25.26 33.42 15.74
N ILE A 194 -24.20 34.22 15.62
CA ILE A 194 -24.12 35.34 14.68
C ILE A 194 -23.80 34.81 13.29
N CYS A 195 -24.73 35.07 12.37
CA CYS A 195 -24.69 34.61 10.98
C CYS A 195 -24.53 35.83 10.06
N THR A 196 -23.30 36.22 9.74
CA THR A 196 -22.99 37.43 8.97
C THR A 196 -21.67 37.30 8.22
N ASP A 197 -21.57 37.97 7.06
CA ASP A 197 -20.31 38.14 6.32
C ASP A 197 -19.48 39.33 6.84
N GLN A 198 -20.02 40.11 7.78
CA GLN A 198 -19.33 41.28 8.31
C GLN A 198 -18.44 40.89 9.50
N PRO A 199 -17.21 41.43 9.60
CA PRO A 199 -16.37 41.27 10.78
C PRO A 199 -17.10 41.62 12.07
N VAL A 200 -17.00 40.75 13.07
CA VAL A 200 -17.53 40.95 14.42
C VAL A 200 -16.36 41.03 15.39
N ASP A 201 -16.44 41.99 16.31
CA ASP A 201 -15.49 42.14 17.41
C ASP A 201 -16.28 42.47 18.68
N THR A 202 -16.56 41.44 19.47
CA THR A 202 -17.24 41.58 20.77
C THR A 202 -16.25 41.89 21.89
N CYS A 203 -14.97 41.51 21.75
CA CYS A 203 -13.91 41.70 22.72
C CYS A 203 -12.96 42.84 22.35
N LYS A 204 -13.50 44.05 22.15
CA LYS A 204 -12.78 45.25 21.66
C LYS A 204 -11.47 45.63 22.35
N SER A 205 -11.28 45.20 23.59
CA SER A 205 -10.06 45.45 24.37
C SER A 205 -8.96 44.42 24.11
N ILE A 206 -9.22 43.39 23.30
CA ILE A 206 -8.35 42.26 22.98
C ILE A 206 -8.24 42.19 21.46
N SER A 207 -7.03 41.98 20.96
CA SER A 207 -6.80 41.91 19.51
C SER A 207 -7.40 40.64 18.92
N GLY A 208 -8.19 40.79 17.86
CA GLY A 208 -8.73 39.68 17.07
C GLY A 208 -10.19 39.91 16.71
N LEU A 209 -10.68 39.20 15.69
CA LEU A 209 -12.10 39.20 15.32
C LEU A 209 -12.73 37.90 15.81
N ASP A 210 -14.00 37.96 16.18
CA ASP A 210 -14.77 36.79 16.63
C ASP A 210 -14.72 35.68 15.55
N PRO A 211 -14.41 34.43 15.93
CA PRO A 211 -14.31 33.29 15.01
C PRO A 211 -15.68 32.76 14.54
N ILE A 212 -16.48 33.62 13.91
CA ILE A 212 -17.87 33.38 13.50
C ILE A 212 -18.05 32.38 12.34
N HIS A 213 -16.97 31.77 11.85
CA HIS A 213 -16.99 30.72 10.83
C HIS A 213 -16.37 29.39 11.29
N ASN A 214 -15.99 29.30 12.56
CA ASN A 214 -15.32 28.12 13.10
C ASN A 214 -16.28 26.98 13.40
N TYR A 215 -15.90 25.74 13.08
CA TYR A 215 -16.73 24.56 13.38
C TYR A 215 -16.98 24.33 14.88
N MET A 216 -16.15 24.88 15.77
CA MET A 216 -16.33 24.80 17.22
C MET A 216 -17.21 25.95 17.79
N GLY A 217 -17.95 26.65 16.92
CA GLY A 217 -18.98 27.64 17.28
C GLY A 217 -20.39 27.04 17.40
N TYR A 218 -21.40 27.90 17.44
CA TYR A 218 -22.83 27.54 17.57
C TYR A 218 -23.71 28.02 16.39
N MET A 219 -23.09 28.41 15.28
CA MET A 219 -23.79 28.91 14.09
C MET A 219 -24.52 27.80 13.32
N GLU A 220 -25.42 28.19 12.41
CA GLU A 220 -25.97 27.28 11.40
C GLU A 220 -24.85 26.75 10.49
N ASP A 221 -24.96 25.49 10.04
CA ASP A 221 -23.96 24.79 9.21
C ASP A 221 -23.43 25.65 8.04
N LYS A 222 -24.29 26.38 7.34
CA LYS A 222 -23.90 27.19 6.17
C LYS A 222 -22.85 28.28 6.47
N TRP A 223 -22.67 28.64 7.75
CA TRP A 223 -21.70 29.65 8.19
C TRP A 223 -20.43 29.05 8.79
N MET A 224 -20.38 27.75 9.04
CA MET A 224 -19.22 27.06 9.58
C MET A 224 -18.44 26.37 8.46
N TYR A 225 -17.15 26.66 8.35
CA TYR A 225 -16.34 26.04 7.31
C TYR A 225 -14.85 25.88 7.63
N GLU A 226 -14.37 26.28 8.83
CA GLU A 226 -12.94 26.26 9.14
C GLU A 226 -12.58 25.78 10.56
N PHE A 227 -11.36 25.23 10.67
CA PHE A 227 -10.57 25.13 11.88
C PHE A 227 -9.32 26.00 11.73
N THR A 228 -8.79 26.54 12.82
CA THR A 228 -7.51 27.27 12.79
C THR A 228 -6.32 26.28 12.70
N PRO A 229 -5.15 26.71 12.18
CA PRO A 229 -3.93 25.91 12.24
C PRO A 229 -3.54 25.45 13.66
N GLY A 230 -3.79 26.28 14.68
CA GLY A 230 -3.57 25.94 16.08
C GLY A 230 -4.53 24.88 16.60
N GLN A 231 -5.81 24.92 16.21
CA GLN A 231 -6.78 23.85 16.51
C GLN A 231 -6.33 22.52 15.89
N ILE A 232 -5.89 22.52 14.63
CA ILE A 232 -5.37 21.32 13.96
C ILE A 232 -4.16 20.75 14.72
N SER A 233 -3.21 21.62 15.08
CA SER A 233 -2.01 21.24 15.83
C SER A 233 -2.34 20.67 17.21
N LYS A 234 -3.33 21.24 17.91
CA LYS A 234 -3.81 20.73 19.20
C LYS A 234 -4.47 19.36 19.06
N MET A 235 -5.36 19.18 18.09
CA MET A 235 -6.00 17.88 17.84
C MET A 235 -4.97 16.77 17.57
N GLU A 236 -3.98 17.05 16.72
CA GLU A 236 -2.90 16.10 16.47
C GLU A 236 -2.16 15.70 17.75
N LYS A 237 -1.78 16.69 18.56
CA LYS A 237 -1.08 16.48 19.82
C LYS A 237 -1.91 15.64 20.78
N ASP A 238 -3.17 16.01 20.98
CA ASP A 238 -4.04 15.38 21.99
C ASP A 238 -4.42 13.94 21.56
N VAL A 239 -4.69 13.71 20.28
CA VAL A 239 -4.91 12.33 19.78
C VAL A 239 -3.63 11.49 19.90
N LYS A 240 -2.44 12.03 19.58
CA LYS A 240 -1.15 11.34 19.77
C LYS A 240 -0.89 10.99 21.25
N THR A 241 -1.30 11.86 22.18
CA THR A 241 -1.08 11.66 23.61
C THR A 241 -2.07 10.69 24.23
N TYR A 242 -3.37 10.81 23.93
CA TYR A 242 -4.43 10.11 24.65
C TYR A 242 -5.09 8.98 23.84
N ARG A 243 -4.99 9.01 22.51
CA ARG A 243 -5.66 8.07 21.59
C ARG A 243 -4.70 7.53 20.49
N PRO A 244 -3.46 7.11 20.83
CA PRO A 244 -2.44 6.79 19.83
C PRO A 244 -2.78 5.59 18.93
N THR A 245 -3.62 4.65 19.38
CA THR A 245 -4.02 3.46 18.60
C THR A 245 -5.27 3.68 17.74
N LEU A 246 -5.97 4.82 17.93
CA LEU A 246 -7.11 5.20 17.08
C LEU A 246 -6.66 5.47 15.64
N MET A 247 -5.44 5.98 15.50
CA MET A 247 -4.84 6.36 14.24
C MET A 247 -4.07 5.19 13.65
N LYS A 248 -4.56 4.63 12.54
CA LYS A 248 -3.70 3.80 11.71
C LYS A 248 -2.92 4.73 10.78
N ASN A 249 -1.60 4.79 10.94
CA ASN A 249 -0.74 5.50 10.00
C ASN A 249 -0.94 4.91 8.60
N ILE A 250 -1.55 5.68 7.71
CA ILE A 250 -1.42 5.46 6.27
C ILE A 250 -0.36 6.44 5.81
N TYR A 251 0.87 6.26 6.32
CA TYR A 251 1.94 7.12 5.88
C TYR A 251 2.34 6.71 4.46
N ARG A 252 2.13 7.61 3.50
CA ARG A 252 2.75 7.54 2.19
C ARG A 252 3.86 8.58 2.14
N PRO A 253 5.12 8.18 1.95
CA PRO A 253 6.25 9.10 1.94
C PRO A 253 6.13 10.10 0.81
N CYS A 254 6.66 11.29 1.06
CA CYS A 254 6.68 12.41 0.11
C CYS A 254 8.07 12.64 -0.49
N LYS A 255 9.05 11.97 0.09
CA LYS A 255 10.48 11.94 -0.22
C LYS A 255 11.06 10.73 0.50
N ILE A 256 12.08 10.12 -0.09
CA ILE A 256 12.92 9.12 0.57
C ILE A 256 14.29 9.77 0.72
N ASP A 257 14.78 9.89 1.96
CA ASP A 257 16.09 10.52 2.24
C ASP A 257 17.27 9.58 1.94
N ALA A 258 17.01 8.29 2.02
CA ALA A 258 17.93 7.24 1.62
C ALA A 258 17.19 5.90 1.59
N ALA A 259 17.64 4.96 0.76
CA ALA A 259 17.11 3.62 0.77
C ALA A 259 18.20 2.60 0.50
N PHE A 260 18.09 1.41 1.11
CA PHE A 260 18.98 0.32 0.74
C PHE A 260 18.37 -1.03 1.05
N ARG A 261 18.89 -2.04 0.35
CA ARG A 261 18.62 -3.44 0.64
C ARG A 261 19.68 -3.97 1.59
N TRP A 262 19.25 -4.53 2.71
CA TRP A 262 20.17 -5.03 3.74
C TRP A 262 20.35 -6.56 3.65
N SER A 263 21.36 -7.10 4.32
CA SER A 263 21.73 -8.53 4.22
C SER A 263 20.66 -9.49 4.70
N ASN A 264 19.69 -9.02 5.48
CA ASN A 264 18.57 -9.83 5.94
C ASN A 264 17.44 -9.97 4.90
N GLY A 265 17.62 -9.40 3.69
CA GLY A 265 16.68 -9.53 2.59
C GLY A 265 15.49 -8.58 2.65
N TYR A 266 15.52 -7.56 3.51
CA TYR A 266 14.55 -6.47 3.52
C TYR A 266 15.13 -5.21 2.90
N ILE A 267 14.23 -4.36 2.42
CA ILE A 267 14.57 -3.01 1.96
C ILE A 267 14.16 -2.03 3.05
N TYR A 268 15.03 -1.05 3.30
CA TYR A 268 14.83 -0.04 4.31
C TYR A 268 14.78 1.32 3.65
N PHE A 269 13.71 2.07 3.93
CA PHE A 269 13.51 3.45 3.50
C PHE A 269 13.67 4.38 4.70
N PHE A 270 14.55 5.37 4.62
CA PHE A 270 14.80 6.33 5.69
C PHE A 270 14.17 7.69 5.35
N LEU A 271 13.49 8.27 6.33
CA LEU A 271 12.71 9.49 6.17
C LEU A 271 12.71 10.29 7.47
N GLY A 272 13.42 11.42 7.46
CA GLY A 272 13.61 12.26 8.63
C GLY A 272 14.18 11.44 9.79
N SER A 273 13.45 11.37 10.90
CA SER A 273 13.83 10.59 12.09
C SER A 273 13.29 9.15 12.09
N LYS A 274 12.58 8.74 11.04
CA LYS A 274 11.90 7.44 10.94
C LYS A 274 12.50 6.58 9.84
N TYR A 275 12.24 5.28 9.93
CA TYR A 275 12.52 4.35 8.85
C TYR A 275 11.37 3.35 8.65
N TYR A 276 11.28 2.82 7.45
CA TYR A 276 10.33 1.79 7.05
C TYR A 276 11.10 0.54 6.65
N ARG A 277 10.47 -0.63 6.86
CA ARG A 277 10.96 -1.89 6.34
C ARG A 277 9.95 -2.41 5.33
N TYR A 278 10.42 -2.59 4.10
CA TYR A 278 9.68 -3.20 3.01
C TYR A 278 10.05 -4.68 2.92
N ASN A 279 9.01 -5.52 2.92
CA ASN A 279 9.12 -6.95 2.89
C ASN A 279 8.92 -7.44 1.46
N GLU A 280 9.97 -7.92 0.81
CA GLU A 280 9.87 -8.44 -0.56
C GLU A 280 9.05 -9.75 -0.65
N SER A 281 8.90 -10.48 0.46
CA SER A 281 8.12 -11.74 0.52
C SER A 281 6.65 -11.52 0.84
N LEU A 282 6.32 -10.40 1.49
CA LEU A 282 4.96 -9.87 1.65
C LEU A 282 5.01 -8.43 1.12
N PRO A 283 5.19 -8.29 -0.21
CA PRO A 283 5.39 -7.02 -0.93
C PRO A 283 4.53 -5.90 -0.38
N GLY A 284 5.21 -4.97 0.26
CA GLY A 284 4.62 -3.87 1.01
C GLY A 284 5.47 -3.52 2.22
N ILE A 285 5.07 -2.45 2.87
CA ILE A 285 5.68 -1.98 4.11
C ILE A 285 5.09 -2.78 5.27
N ASP A 286 5.97 -3.29 6.13
CA ASP A 286 5.52 -4.08 7.26
C ASP A 286 4.58 -3.27 8.19
N PRO A 287 3.47 -3.85 8.69
CA PRO A 287 2.44 -3.10 9.42
C PRO A 287 2.90 -2.39 10.70
N SER A 288 4.05 -2.76 11.25
CA SER A 288 4.63 -2.17 12.48
C SER A 288 5.60 -1.01 12.22
N TYR A 289 5.59 -0.47 10.99
CA TYR A 289 6.42 0.64 10.54
C TYR A 289 5.54 1.85 10.16
N PRO A 290 6.05 3.10 10.25
CA PRO A 290 7.44 3.46 10.53
C PRO A 290 7.86 3.23 11.98
N ARG A 291 9.18 3.13 12.20
CA ARG A 291 9.80 3.18 13.53
C ARG A 291 10.85 4.29 13.59
N PRO A 292 11.12 4.88 14.75
CA PRO A 292 12.28 5.75 14.95
C PRO A 292 13.58 5.08 14.50
N ILE A 293 14.47 5.80 13.82
CA ILE A 293 15.79 5.30 13.40
C ILE A 293 16.56 4.71 14.60
N SER A 294 16.50 5.37 15.75
CA SER A 294 17.15 4.97 17.00
C SER A 294 16.72 3.59 17.53
N ASP A 295 15.57 3.06 17.13
CA ASP A 295 15.06 1.77 17.62
C ASP A 295 15.91 0.59 17.12
N HIS A 296 16.50 0.73 15.94
CA HIS A 296 17.28 -0.35 15.29
C HIS A 296 18.66 0.10 14.85
N TRP A 297 18.78 1.34 14.36
CA TRP A 297 20.01 1.92 13.85
C TRP A 297 20.64 2.82 14.92
N LYS A 298 21.09 2.20 16.03
CA LYS A 298 21.60 2.96 17.18
C LYS A 298 22.76 3.87 16.77
N ASP A 299 22.70 5.11 17.27
CA ASP A 299 23.68 6.17 17.03
C ASP A 299 23.75 6.69 15.59
N VAL A 300 22.86 6.23 14.70
CA VAL A 300 22.68 6.81 13.36
C VAL A 300 21.82 8.07 13.47
N PRO A 301 22.22 9.20 12.84
CA PRO A 301 21.45 10.43 12.91
C PRO A 301 20.17 10.36 12.08
N SER A 302 19.22 11.27 12.35
CA SER A 302 18.07 11.53 11.46
C SER A 302 18.50 12.22 10.16
N SER A 303 17.63 12.20 9.13
CA SER A 303 17.83 12.91 7.85
C SER A 303 19.20 12.64 7.25
N ILE A 304 19.52 11.35 7.09
CA ILE A 304 20.73 10.90 6.42
C ILE A 304 20.68 11.26 4.94
N ASN A 305 21.84 11.47 4.34
CA ASN A 305 21.98 11.74 2.91
C ASN A 305 22.20 10.47 2.08
N GLY A 306 22.54 9.35 2.70
CA GLY A 306 22.77 8.13 1.94
C GLY A 306 23.15 6.97 2.82
N VAL A 307 22.83 5.77 2.35
CA VAL A 307 23.12 4.52 3.07
C VAL A 307 23.40 3.42 2.07
N PHE A 308 24.43 2.63 2.35
CA PHE A 308 24.68 1.46 1.55
C PHE A 308 25.47 0.40 2.33
N ARG A 309 25.34 -0.84 1.86
CA ARG A 309 26.21 -1.93 2.32
C ARG A 309 27.45 -1.98 1.45
N TYR A 310 28.62 -1.90 2.08
CA TYR A 310 29.90 -1.91 1.38
C TYR A 310 30.45 -3.34 1.23
N ALA A 311 31.39 -3.52 0.31
CA ALA A 311 31.97 -4.83 -0.04
C ALA A 311 32.67 -5.54 1.13
N ASN A 312 33.06 -4.80 2.18
CA ASN A 312 33.62 -5.37 3.41
C ASN A 312 32.56 -5.95 4.37
N GLY A 313 31.29 -5.92 3.99
CA GLY A 313 30.19 -6.45 4.79
C GLY A 313 29.66 -5.52 5.87
N LEU A 314 30.13 -4.29 5.97
CA LEU A 314 29.61 -3.27 6.89
C LEU A 314 28.65 -2.31 6.18
N THR A 315 27.77 -1.67 6.96
CA THR A 315 26.85 -0.65 6.46
C THR A 315 27.40 0.75 6.77
N TYR A 316 27.32 1.65 5.79
CA TYR A 316 27.82 3.02 5.93
C TYR A 316 26.69 4.00 5.69
N PHE A 317 26.52 4.93 6.63
CA PHE A 317 25.58 6.04 6.55
C PHE A 317 26.33 7.34 6.32
N PHE A 318 25.74 8.27 5.58
CA PHE A 318 26.31 9.57 5.27
C PHE A 318 25.38 10.66 5.73
N LYS A 319 25.94 11.73 6.31
CA LYS A 319 25.20 12.94 6.66
C LYS A 319 26.13 14.13 6.62
N GLY A 320 25.78 15.11 5.81
CA GLY A 320 26.58 16.31 5.60
C GLY A 320 27.98 15.97 5.09
N ASN A 321 29.02 16.43 5.81
CA ASN A 321 30.42 16.10 5.53
C ASN A 321 30.94 14.85 6.28
N GLN A 322 30.07 14.11 6.96
CA GLN A 322 30.41 12.98 7.80
C GLN A 322 29.88 11.65 7.28
N TYR A 323 30.55 10.57 7.68
CA TYR A 323 30.08 9.21 7.50
C TYR A 323 30.17 8.41 8.80
N TYR A 324 29.25 7.45 8.95
CA TYR A 324 29.07 6.60 10.12
C TYR A 324 29.25 5.16 9.68
N ARG A 325 30.13 4.42 10.34
CA ARG A 325 30.31 2.99 10.10
C ARG A 325 29.44 2.21 11.08
N PHE A 326 28.41 1.57 10.56
CA PHE A 326 27.46 0.79 11.32
C PHE A 326 27.84 -0.69 11.31
N ASN A 327 27.88 -1.28 12.50
CA ASN A 327 28.20 -2.67 12.69
C ASN A 327 26.92 -3.50 12.71
N ASP A 328 26.73 -4.26 11.63
CA ASP A 328 25.51 -5.05 11.41
C ASP A 328 25.31 -6.17 12.44
N THR A 329 26.34 -6.52 13.21
CA THR A 329 26.26 -7.54 14.26
C THR A 329 25.84 -6.93 15.59
N SER A 330 26.46 -5.81 15.99
CA SER A 330 26.14 -5.14 17.26
C SER A 330 24.97 -4.15 17.16
N LEU A 331 24.52 -3.86 15.93
CA LEU A 331 23.43 -2.95 15.60
C LEU A 331 23.63 -1.53 16.17
N LYS A 332 24.86 -1.04 16.11
CA LYS A 332 25.24 0.34 16.48
C LYS A 332 26.38 0.87 15.63
N VAL A 333 26.54 2.19 15.63
CA VAL A 333 27.74 2.83 15.06
C VAL A 333 28.98 2.44 15.87
N ASP A 334 30.08 2.14 15.18
CA ASP A 334 31.35 1.78 15.82
C ASP A 334 31.96 2.98 16.57
N GLU A 335 32.71 2.69 17.64
CA GLU A 335 33.48 3.72 18.36
C GLU A 335 34.49 4.42 17.43
N GLY A 336 34.64 5.75 17.60
CA GLY A 336 35.48 6.58 16.76
C GLY A 336 34.84 7.02 15.43
N TYR A 337 33.51 6.92 15.33
CA TYR A 337 32.66 7.51 14.29
C TYR A 337 31.64 8.48 14.92
N PRO A 338 31.10 9.47 14.16
CA PRO A 338 31.34 9.73 12.75
C PRO A 338 32.76 10.22 12.43
N ARG A 339 33.15 10.09 11.15
CA ARG A 339 34.41 10.63 10.59
C ARG A 339 34.12 11.49 9.37
N LEU A 340 35.08 12.31 8.94
CA LEU A 340 34.91 13.10 7.72
C LEU A 340 34.93 12.20 6.49
N ILE A 341 34.08 12.45 5.51
CA ILE A 341 34.04 11.69 4.25
C ILE A 341 35.43 11.65 3.61
N SER A 342 36.16 12.77 3.65
CA SER A 342 37.53 12.89 3.12
C SER A 342 38.57 11.98 3.77
N ASP A 343 38.33 11.47 4.98
CA ASP A 343 39.30 10.63 5.71
C ASP A 343 39.46 9.24 5.09
N TYR A 344 38.44 8.75 4.38
CA TYR A 344 38.44 7.40 3.79
C TYR A 344 37.95 7.39 2.34
N TRP A 345 36.92 8.17 2.02
CA TRP A 345 36.30 8.22 0.69
C TRP A 345 37.01 9.28 -0.17
N VAL A 346 38.30 9.08 -0.42
CA VAL A 346 39.16 10.07 -1.07
C VAL A 346 38.62 10.48 -2.44
N GLY A 347 38.35 11.78 -2.60
CA GLY A 347 37.81 12.39 -3.82
C GLY A 347 36.28 12.48 -3.88
N VAL A 348 35.56 11.96 -2.89
CA VAL A 348 34.11 12.13 -2.75
C VAL A 348 33.83 13.49 -2.08
N PRO A 349 32.86 14.28 -2.59
CA PRO A 349 32.50 15.56 -1.99
C PRO A 349 31.73 15.40 -0.66
N SER A 350 31.64 16.48 0.13
CA SER A 350 30.67 16.56 1.23
C SER A 350 29.25 16.72 0.71
N ASP A 351 28.25 16.51 1.59
CA ASP A 351 26.82 16.71 1.31
C ASP A 351 26.42 16.03 0.00
N ILE A 352 26.74 14.73 -0.11
CA ILE A 352 26.26 13.89 -1.21
C ILE A 352 24.74 13.84 -1.20
N ASP A 353 24.12 13.58 -2.35
CA ASP A 353 22.67 13.37 -2.38
C ASP A 353 22.31 11.89 -2.17
N ASP A 354 23.17 10.97 -2.61
CA ASP A 354 23.10 9.55 -2.23
C ASP A 354 24.38 8.74 -2.62
N VAL A 355 24.43 7.47 -2.21
CA VAL A 355 25.48 6.49 -2.51
C VAL A 355 24.91 5.09 -2.79
N ILE A 356 25.46 4.40 -3.80
CA ILE A 356 25.11 3.00 -4.10
C ILE A 356 26.33 2.12 -4.36
N SER A 357 26.25 0.86 -3.97
CA SER A 357 27.09 -0.21 -4.55
C SER A 357 26.44 -0.70 -5.84
N HIS A 358 27.21 -0.81 -6.92
CA HIS A 358 26.71 -1.33 -8.20
C HIS A 358 27.22 -2.74 -8.49
N SER A 359 26.50 -3.48 -9.33
CA SER A 359 26.79 -4.88 -9.69
C SER A 359 28.14 -5.07 -10.40
N ASN A 360 28.71 -3.99 -10.94
CA ASN A 360 30.04 -3.99 -11.56
C ASN A 360 31.19 -3.84 -10.55
N GLY A 361 30.89 -3.81 -9.25
CA GLY A 361 31.88 -3.78 -8.17
C GLY A 361 32.43 -2.40 -7.82
N PHE A 362 31.91 -1.32 -8.43
CA PHE A 362 32.23 0.05 -8.04
C PHE A 362 31.16 0.65 -7.12
N THR A 363 31.54 1.65 -6.33
CA THR A 363 30.61 2.46 -5.54
C THR A 363 30.42 3.80 -6.23
N TYR A 364 29.17 4.26 -6.32
CA TYR A 364 28.81 5.50 -7.00
C TYR A 364 28.21 6.47 -5.99
N PHE A 365 28.77 7.67 -5.92
CA PHE A 365 28.25 8.77 -5.12
C PHE A 365 27.64 9.83 -6.04
N PHE A 366 26.49 10.38 -5.66
CA PHE A 366 25.76 11.39 -6.43
C PHE A 366 25.80 12.74 -5.72
N LYS A 367 25.95 13.81 -6.49
CA LYS A 367 25.86 15.19 -6.02
C LYS A 367 25.42 16.12 -7.15
N GLY A 368 24.25 16.71 -7.01
CA GLY A 368 23.55 17.47 -8.02
C GLY A 368 23.43 16.74 -9.35
N ALA A 369 23.96 17.36 -10.40
CA ALA A 369 24.02 16.77 -11.74
C ALA A 369 25.23 15.84 -11.98
N GLN A 370 26.02 15.57 -10.94
CA GLN A 370 27.29 14.84 -11.04
C GLN A 370 27.26 13.52 -10.29
N TYR A 371 28.08 12.57 -10.74
CA TYR A 371 28.37 11.35 -10.01
C TYR A 371 29.87 11.05 -10.00
N TYR A 372 30.31 10.36 -8.96
CA TYR A 372 31.70 10.00 -8.66
C TYR A 372 31.80 8.49 -8.56
N ARG A 373 32.68 7.88 -9.36
CA ARG A 373 32.95 6.44 -9.28
C ARG A 373 34.11 6.19 -8.34
N PHE A 374 33.81 5.65 -7.16
CA PHE A 374 34.78 5.23 -6.17
C PHE A 374 35.21 3.79 -6.41
N ASN A 375 36.52 3.59 -6.49
CA ASN A 375 37.13 2.30 -6.76
C ASN A 375 37.57 1.64 -5.44
N PRO A 376 36.93 0.53 -5.03
CA PRO A 376 37.21 -0.09 -3.74
C PRO A 376 38.62 -0.71 -3.66
N ARG A 377 39.30 -0.92 -4.80
CA ARG A 377 40.68 -1.44 -4.82
C ARG A 377 41.71 -0.36 -4.56
N THR A 378 41.48 0.85 -5.05
CA THR A 378 42.40 1.99 -4.91
C THR A 378 41.99 2.96 -3.80
N LEU A 379 40.82 2.73 -3.19
CA LEU A 379 40.21 3.55 -2.15
C LEU A 379 40.15 5.04 -2.51
N ARG A 380 39.81 5.33 -3.77
CA ARG A 380 39.65 6.70 -4.27
C ARG A 380 38.66 6.77 -5.43
N VAL A 381 38.17 7.97 -5.70
CA VAL A 381 37.49 8.30 -6.95
C VAL A 381 38.46 8.14 -8.13
N ASP A 382 38.01 7.44 -9.18
CA ASP A 382 38.82 7.20 -10.38
C ASP A 382 39.14 8.51 -11.14
N HIS A 383 40.26 8.52 -11.86
CA HIS A 383 40.61 9.64 -12.73
C HIS A 383 39.56 9.86 -13.84
N GLY A 384 39.22 11.12 -14.12
CA GLY A 384 38.17 11.47 -15.09
C GLY A 384 36.74 11.49 -14.53
N TYR A 385 36.61 11.58 -13.21
CA TYR A 385 35.39 11.87 -12.46
C TYR A 385 35.55 13.17 -11.66
N PRO A 386 34.46 13.90 -11.33
CA PRO A 386 33.06 13.55 -11.56
C PRO A 386 32.64 13.58 -13.04
N ARG A 387 31.54 12.89 -13.35
CA ARG A 387 30.87 12.94 -14.65
C ARG A 387 29.42 13.33 -14.47
N LEU A 388 28.77 13.80 -15.53
CA LEU A 388 27.34 14.11 -15.49
C LEU A 388 26.51 12.85 -15.33
N VAL A 389 25.47 12.88 -14.49
CA VAL A 389 24.53 11.76 -14.29
C VAL A 389 24.03 11.24 -15.65
N SER A 390 23.60 12.16 -16.52
CA SER A 390 23.12 11.86 -17.88
C SER A 390 24.11 11.12 -18.80
N SER A 391 25.41 11.13 -18.50
CA SER A 391 26.43 10.47 -19.34
C SER A 391 26.48 8.95 -19.21
N TYR A 392 25.91 8.39 -18.14
CA TYR A 392 25.86 6.95 -17.89
C TYR A 392 24.52 6.53 -17.33
N TRP A 393 23.99 7.29 -16.36
CA TRP A 393 22.69 7.07 -15.74
C TRP A 393 21.57 7.73 -16.56
N ASN A 394 21.53 7.44 -17.86
CA ASN A 394 20.64 8.12 -18.79
C ASN A 394 19.16 7.93 -18.39
N GLY A 395 18.43 9.04 -18.27
CA GLY A 395 17.03 9.09 -17.85
C GLY A 395 16.81 9.25 -16.34
N LEU A 396 17.83 9.11 -15.49
CA LEU A 396 17.71 9.50 -14.09
C LEU A 396 17.69 11.03 -13.94
N PRO A 397 16.92 11.58 -13.00
CA PRO A 397 16.97 13.00 -12.69
C PRO A 397 18.30 13.35 -11.98
N ASN A 398 18.67 14.63 -12.03
CA ASN A 398 19.69 15.17 -11.13
C ASN A 398 19.11 15.30 -9.71
N ASP A 399 19.97 15.46 -8.71
CA ASP A 399 19.56 15.70 -7.32
C ASP A 399 18.63 14.58 -6.80
N ILE A 400 19.02 13.32 -7.03
CA ILE A 400 18.30 12.17 -6.47
C ILE A 400 18.37 12.20 -4.95
N GLU A 401 17.34 11.73 -4.27
CA GLU A 401 17.24 11.80 -2.82
C GLU A 401 17.48 10.46 -2.14
N GLY A 402 17.37 9.38 -2.91
CA GLY A 402 17.71 8.05 -2.48
C GLY A 402 17.79 7.12 -3.68
N ALA A 403 18.46 6.00 -3.51
CA ALA A 403 18.66 5.02 -4.53
C ALA A 403 19.02 3.69 -3.88
N LEU A 404 18.48 2.62 -4.45
CA LEU A 404 18.74 1.28 -3.97
C LEU A 404 19.00 0.38 -5.16
N GLN A 405 19.99 -0.49 -5.00
CA GLN A 405 20.26 -1.54 -5.96
C GLN A 405 19.20 -2.64 -5.84
N TRP A 406 18.64 -3.02 -6.98
CA TRP A 406 17.69 -4.11 -7.09
C TRP A 406 18.38 -5.47 -7.32
N TYR A 407 17.70 -6.56 -6.97
CA TYR A 407 18.25 -7.91 -7.13
C TYR A 407 18.56 -8.24 -8.59
N ASN A 408 17.87 -7.61 -9.55
CA ASN A 408 18.08 -7.80 -10.99
C ASN A 408 19.19 -6.89 -11.57
N GLY A 409 20.00 -6.26 -10.71
CA GLY A 409 21.11 -5.39 -11.11
C GLY A 409 20.68 -3.98 -11.51
N GLY A 410 19.38 -3.70 -11.62
CA GLY A 410 18.85 -2.36 -11.80
C GLY A 410 19.04 -1.50 -10.56
N VAL A 411 18.86 -0.19 -10.72
CA VAL A 411 18.94 0.79 -9.63
C VAL A 411 17.64 1.56 -9.61
N PHE A 412 16.89 1.42 -8.52
CA PHE A 412 15.80 2.33 -8.25
C PHE A 412 16.39 3.63 -7.71
N ALA A 413 15.99 4.75 -8.28
CA ALA A 413 16.30 6.09 -7.77
C ALA A 413 14.99 6.78 -7.39
N PHE A 414 15.05 7.62 -6.37
CA PHE A 414 13.91 8.30 -5.75
C PHE A 414 14.18 9.80 -5.75
N LYS A 415 13.17 10.59 -6.08
CA LYS A 415 13.19 12.04 -6.00
C LYS A 415 11.76 12.54 -5.86
N ASP A 416 11.54 13.41 -4.89
CA ASP A 416 10.24 13.92 -4.51
C ASP A 416 9.26 12.73 -4.29
N THR A 417 8.10 12.77 -4.96
CA THR A 417 7.06 11.74 -4.91
C THR A 417 7.23 10.66 -5.98
N GLN A 418 8.37 10.64 -6.68
CA GLN A 418 8.62 9.80 -7.84
C GLN A 418 9.81 8.86 -7.66
N HIS A 419 9.79 7.75 -8.40
CA HIS A 419 10.93 6.87 -8.58
C HIS A 419 11.15 6.52 -10.04
N TRP A 420 12.37 6.10 -10.34
CA TRP A 420 12.87 5.66 -11.64
C TRP A 420 13.56 4.32 -11.45
N LEU A 421 13.43 3.43 -12.43
CA LEU A 421 14.27 2.23 -12.51
C LEU A 421 15.30 2.41 -13.63
N PHE A 422 16.57 2.58 -13.26
CA PHE A 422 17.67 2.48 -14.20
C PHE A 422 18.02 1.02 -14.43
N VAL A 423 17.95 0.57 -15.68
CA VAL A 423 18.26 -0.81 -16.07
C VAL A 423 19.60 -0.84 -16.80
N HIS A 424 20.45 -1.78 -16.40
CA HIS A 424 21.73 -2.04 -17.05
C HIS A 424 21.71 -3.46 -17.64
N SER A 425 21.38 -3.58 -18.93
CA SER A 425 21.31 -4.85 -19.66
C SER A 425 22.07 -4.79 -20.99
N ASP A 426 22.31 -5.94 -21.62
CA ASP A 426 22.97 -6.05 -22.93
C ASP A 426 22.18 -5.33 -24.07
N GLN A 427 20.91 -4.99 -23.84
CA GLN A 427 20.02 -4.39 -24.83
C GLN A 427 19.67 -2.92 -24.53
N SER A 428 19.82 -2.46 -23.27
CA SER A 428 19.53 -1.09 -22.86
C SER A 428 20.31 -0.68 -21.60
N ILE A 429 20.85 0.54 -21.63
CA ILE A 429 21.43 1.26 -20.47
C ILE A 429 20.66 2.57 -20.34
N SER A 430 19.47 2.51 -19.74
CA SER A 430 18.60 3.68 -19.58
C SER A 430 17.47 3.42 -18.60
N VAL A 431 16.76 4.48 -18.25
CA VAL A 431 15.42 4.40 -17.64
C VAL A 431 14.38 4.08 -18.73
N PRO A 432 13.51 3.06 -18.56
CA PRO A 432 12.38 2.80 -19.44
C PRO A 432 11.37 3.96 -19.48
N SER A 433 10.62 4.07 -20.58
CA SER A 433 9.67 5.18 -20.81
C SER A 433 8.44 5.21 -19.90
N ILE A 434 8.17 4.14 -19.16
CA ILE A 434 7.08 4.07 -18.18
C ILE A 434 7.37 4.93 -16.92
N TYR A 435 8.65 5.20 -16.65
CA TYR A 435 9.07 6.03 -15.53
C TYR A 435 9.10 7.52 -15.90
N PRO A 436 8.94 8.44 -14.92
CA PRO A 436 8.81 8.17 -13.48
C PRO A 436 7.48 7.57 -13.06
N GLU A 437 7.53 6.75 -12.02
CA GLU A 437 6.36 6.22 -11.35
C GLU A 437 6.25 6.75 -9.91
N SER A 438 5.05 6.75 -9.33
CA SER A 438 4.87 7.23 -7.96
C SER A 438 5.53 6.30 -6.92
N ILE A 439 6.24 6.87 -5.94
CA ILE A 439 6.79 6.10 -4.81
C ILE A 439 5.72 5.39 -3.98
N THR A 440 4.46 5.81 -4.10
CA THR A 440 3.32 5.17 -3.42
C THR A 440 3.11 3.70 -3.81
N ARG A 441 3.61 3.26 -4.97
CA ARG A 441 3.61 1.83 -5.37
C ARG A 441 4.34 0.92 -4.39
N TRP A 442 5.31 1.45 -3.66
CA TRP A 442 6.04 0.71 -2.63
C TRP A 442 5.24 0.57 -1.31
N TRP A 443 4.14 1.32 -1.15
CA TRP A 443 3.25 1.30 0.01
C TRP A 443 1.86 0.69 -0.29
N SER A 444 1.53 0.41 -1.56
CA SER A 444 0.30 -0.29 -1.94
C SER A 444 0.45 -1.79 -1.70
N SER A 445 -0.18 -2.28 -0.63
CA SER A 445 -0.15 -3.67 -0.19
C SER A 445 -1.14 -4.58 -0.94
N GLU A 446 -1.21 -4.51 -2.27
CA GLU A 446 -1.96 -5.50 -3.06
C GLU A 446 -1.22 -5.78 -4.38
N PRO A 447 -0.10 -6.50 -4.33
CA PRO A 447 0.52 -7.04 -5.53
C PRO A 447 -0.41 -8.11 -6.10
N ASP A 448 -0.88 -7.88 -7.31
CA ASP A 448 -1.67 -8.85 -8.05
C ASP A 448 -0.72 -9.88 -8.68
N PHE A 449 -0.79 -11.13 -8.22
CA PHE A 449 -0.05 -12.26 -8.78
C PHE A 449 -0.92 -13.16 -9.66
N ALA A 450 -2.16 -12.77 -9.94
CA ALA A 450 -3.06 -13.58 -10.74
C ALA A 450 -2.61 -13.67 -12.20
N ASN A 451 -3.07 -14.73 -12.88
CA ASN A 451 -2.98 -14.91 -14.33
C ASN A 451 -1.54 -15.02 -14.89
N TYR A 452 -0.62 -15.64 -14.15
CA TYR A 452 0.65 -16.08 -14.74
C TYR A 452 0.45 -17.39 -15.50
N THR A 453 0.84 -17.42 -16.77
CA THR A 453 1.11 -18.66 -17.49
C THR A 453 2.52 -19.13 -17.15
N VAL A 454 2.69 -20.36 -16.69
CA VAL A 454 4.00 -20.86 -16.21
C VAL A 454 4.31 -22.24 -16.78
N PHE A 455 5.54 -22.43 -17.25
CA PHE A 455 6.03 -23.75 -17.63
C PHE A 455 7.53 -23.92 -17.40
N THR A 456 7.97 -25.17 -17.24
CA THR A 456 9.39 -25.53 -17.16
C THR A 456 9.93 -25.87 -18.55
N HIS A 457 11.00 -25.21 -18.96
CA HIS A 457 11.61 -25.38 -20.28
C HIS A 457 12.70 -26.47 -20.28
N LEU A 458 13.09 -26.97 -21.46
CA LEU A 458 14.11 -28.01 -21.66
C LEU A 458 15.50 -27.69 -21.08
N ASN A 459 15.78 -26.41 -20.82
CA ASN A 459 17.05 -25.96 -20.23
C ASN A 459 17.03 -25.95 -18.69
N GLY A 460 15.92 -26.39 -18.07
CA GLY A 460 15.76 -26.49 -16.62
C GLY A 460 15.36 -25.18 -15.94
N TYR A 461 15.09 -24.11 -16.69
CA TYR A 461 14.51 -22.87 -16.16
C TYR A 461 12.98 -22.92 -16.22
N THR A 462 12.35 -22.29 -15.23
CA THR A 462 10.90 -22.09 -15.18
C THR A 462 10.59 -20.70 -15.73
N PHE A 463 9.67 -20.59 -16.68
CA PHE A 463 9.31 -19.32 -17.30
C PHE A 463 7.91 -18.90 -16.88
N PHE A 464 7.78 -17.65 -16.45
CA PHE A 464 6.51 -17.01 -16.12
C PHE A 464 6.17 -16.03 -17.23
N PHE A 465 4.92 -16.01 -17.67
CA PHE A 465 4.40 -15.10 -18.70
C PHE A 465 3.17 -14.38 -18.16
N ARG A 466 3.09 -13.08 -18.42
CA ARG A 466 1.92 -12.25 -18.09
C ARG A 466 1.96 -10.99 -18.95
N GLY A 467 0.84 -10.63 -19.59
CA GLY A 467 0.84 -9.51 -20.52
C GLY A 467 1.78 -9.76 -21.70
N ASP A 468 2.60 -8.77 -21.98
CA ASP A 468 3.64 -8.75 -23.01
C ASP A 468 5.06 -9.02 -22.43
N SER A 469 5.12 -9.58 -21.22
CA SER A 469 6.34 -9.73 -20.45
C SER A 469 6.54 -11.17 -19.98
N TYR A 470 7.80 -11.55 -19.83
CA TYR A 470 8.17 -12.86 -19.30
C TYR A 470 9.35 -12.79 -18.32
N TRP A 471 9.37 -13.71 -17.34
CA TRP A 471 10.42 -13.86 -16.33
C TRP A 471 11.06 -15.24 -16.46
N ARG A 472 12.38 -15.31 -16.30
CA ARG A 472 13.12 -16.57 -16.21
C ARG A 472 13.48 -16.84 -14.75
N TYR A 473 12.84 -17.84 -14.15
CA TYR A 473 13.07 -18.27 -12.79
C TYR A 473 14.14 -19.36 -12.73
N ASN A 474 15.13 -19.12 -11.89
CA ASN A 474 16.28 -19.98 -11.70
C ASN A 474 16.10 -20.81 -10.43
N GLU A 475 15.71 -22.06 -10.61
CA GLU A 475 15.49 -23.02 -9.53
C GLU A 475 16.73 -23.26 -8.66
N GLN A 476 17.95 -23.05 -9.18
CA GLN A 476 19.18 -23.22 -8.41
C GLN A 476 19.36 -22.11 -7.36
N PHE A 477 18.94 -20.89 -7.67
CA PHE A 477 19.03 -19.74 -6.78
C PHE A 477 17.69 -19.38 -6.13
N SER A 478 16.63 -20.11 -6.48
CA SER A 478 15.25 -19.88 -6.03
C SER A 478 14.81 -18.42 -6.23
N GLN A 479 15.13 -17.86 -7.39
CA GLN A 479 14.81 -16.48 -7.76
C GLN A 479 14.79 -16.28 -9.27
N VAL A 480 14.11 -15.23 -9.73
CA VAL A 480 14.23 -14.73 -11.10
C VAL A 480 15.65 -14.26 -11.39
N ASP A 481 16.15 -14.59 -12.58
CA ASP A 481 17.47 -14.16 -13.02
C ASP A 481 17.56 -12.64 -13.20
N ILE A 482 18.78 -12.13 -13.07
CA ILE A 482 19.12 -10.72 -13.28
C ILE A 482 18.75 -10.29 -14.71
N GLY A 483 18.17 -9.08 -14.86
CA GLY A 483 17.74 -8.53 -16.15
C GLY A 483 16.38 -9.01 -16.68
N TYR A 484 15.50 -9.52 -15.81
CA TYR A 484 14.10 -9.86 -16.09
C TYR A 484 13.13 -8.97 -15.27
N PRO A 485 11.87 -8.77 -15.75
CA PRO A 485 11.31 -9.36 -16.97
C PRO A 485 11.84 -8.75 -18.25
N ARG A 486 11.54 -9.42 -19.36
CA ARG A 486 11.82 -8.96 -20.72
C ARG A 486 10.54 -9.02 -21.53
N GLY A 487 10.47 -8.20 -22.59
CA GLY A 487 9.39 -8.27 -23.57
C GLY A 487 9.46 -9.56 -24.41
N LEU A 488 8.37 -9.91 -25.09
CA LEU A 488 8.24 -11.15 -25.87
C LEU A 488 9.09 -11.22 -27.16
N ALA A 489 10.03 -10.31 -27.40
CA ALA A 489 10.88 -10.33 -28.59
C ALA A 489 11.71 -11.64 -28.72
N ALA A 490 12.06 -12.26 -27.60
CA ALA A 490 12.75 -13.56 -27.56
C ALA A 490 11.82 -14.77 -27.81
N TRP A 491 10.53 -14.52 -27.97
CA TRP A 491 9.46 -15.50 -28.18
C TRP A 491 8.68 -15.15 -29.46
N GLU A 492 9.39 -15.06 -30.58
CA GLU A 492 8.84 -14.55 -31.84
C GLU A 492 7.56 -15.28 -32.26
N GLY A 493 6.48 -14.52 -32.47
CA GLY A 493 5.17 -15.03 -32.88
C GLY A 493 4.26 -15.51 -31.74
N VAL A 494 4.73 -15.54 -30.49
CA VAL A 494 3.88 -15.81 -29.32
C VAL A 494 3.07 -14.54 -28.99
N PRO A 495 1.73 -14.61 -28.84
CA PRO A 495 0.92 -13.44 -28.49
C PRO A 495 1.12 -13.04 -27.01
N ALA A 496 0.84 -11.78 -26.67
CA ALA A 496 0.64 -11.36 -25.29
C ALA A 496 -0.58 -12.04 -24.67
N ASP A 497 -0.69 -12.05 -23.33
CA ASP A 497 -1.82 -12.63 -22.56
C ASP A 497 -2.20 -14.03 -23.06
N VAL A 498 -1.26 -14.97 -22.97
CA VAL A 498 -1.51 -16.40 -23.17
C VAL A 498 -2.24 -16.98 -21.96
N ASP A 499 -3.17 -17.89 -22.21
CA ASP A 499 -4.00 -18.50 -21.17
C ASP A 499 -3.28 -19.65 -20.46
N ALA A 500 -2.53 -20.45 -21.23
CA ALA A 500 -1.75 -21.56 -20.70
C ALA A 500 -0.58 -21.91 -21.62
N ALA A 501 0.45 -22.54 -21.09
CA ALA A 501 1.57 -23.03 -21.88
C ALA A 501 2.21 -24.26 -21.25
N PHE A 502 2.77 -25.14 -22.08
CA PHE A 502 3.57 -26.27 -21.60
C PHE A 502 4.54 -26.78 -22.65
N LEU A 503 5.59 -27.45 -22.18
CA LEU A 503 6.50 -28.23 -23.00
C LEU A 503 5.90 -29.63 -23.25
N TRP A 504 5.68 -29.98 -24.51
CA TRP A 504 5.11 -31.28 -24.87
C TRP A 504 6.18 -32.33 -25.21
N SER A 505 5.73 -33.58 -25.41
CA SER A 505 6.56 -34.76 -25.61
C SER A 505 7.47 -34.70 -26.84
N ASP A 506 7.11 -33.88 -27.82
CA ASP A 506 7.85 -33.68 -29.06
C ASP A 506 8.96 -32.62 -28.95
N GLY A 507 9.15 -32.01 -27.78
CA GLY A 507 10.19 -31.01 -27.51
C GLY A 507 9.82 -29.58 -27.91
N PHE A 508 8.59 -29.32 -28.35
CA PHE A 508 8.08 -27.99 -28.65
C PHE A 508 7.30 -27.42 -27.46
N VAL A 509 7.27 -26.08 -27.34
CA VAL A 509 6.40 -25.40 -26.37
C VAL A 509 5.08 -25.07 -27.06
N TYR A 510 3.97 -25.42 -26.42
CA TYR A 510 2.64 -25.10 -26.91
C TYR A 510 2.03 -24.01 -26.03
N PHE A 511 1.64 -22.90 -26.65
CA PHE A 511 0.92 -21.81 -26.00
C PHE A 511 -0.55 -21.82 -26.43
N PHE A 512 -1.45 -21.52 -25.52
CA PHE A 512 -2.90 -21.49 -25.74
C PHE A 512 -3.43 -20.09 -25.51
N LYS A 513 -4.34 -19.62 -26.38
CA LYS A 513 -5.05 -18.36 -26.22
C LYS A 513 -6.42 -18.42 -26.88
N GLY A 514 -7.48 -18.28 -26.10
CA GLY A 514 -8.85 -18.37 -26.57
C GLY A 514 -9.14 -19.74 -27.19
N ASN A 515 -9.53 -19.74 -28.47
CA ASN A 515 -9.76 -20.95 -29.25
C ASN A 515 -8.53 -21.42 -30.04
N LEU A 516 -7.38 -20.76 -29.88
CA LEU A 516 -6.16 -20.99 -30.67
C LEU A 516 -5.04 -21.59 -29.84
N PHE A 517 -4.15 -22.32 -30.51
CA PHE A 517 -2.87 -22.74 -29.98
C PHE A 517 -1.71 -22.47 -30.94
N TYR A 518 -0.54 -22.21 -30.38
CA TYR A 518 0.70 -21.84 -31.06
C TYR A 518 1.75 -22.88 -30.73
N ARG A 519 2.49 -23.35 -31.73
CA ARG A 519 3.60 -24.28 -31.54
C ARG A 519 4.92 -23.54 -31.72
N TYR A 520 5.68 -23.42 -30.65
CA TYR A 520 6.95 -22.71 -30.62
C TYR A 520 8.14 -23.67 -30.78
N ASP A 521 8.96 -23.40 -31.79
CA ASP A 521 10.17 -24.16 -32.10
C ASP A 521 11.35 -23.57 -31.33
N ASN A 522 11.78 -24.27 -30.27
CA ASN A 522 12.87 -23.83 -29.41
C ASN A 522 14.21 -23.71 -30.15
N GLY A 523 14.43 -24.50 -31.21
CA GLY A 523 15.66 -24.46 -32.00
C GLY A 523 15.71 -23.26 -32.95
N LYS A 524 14.54 -22.84 -33.47
CA LYS A 524 14.42 -21.66 -34.34
C LYS A 524 14.05 -20.38 -33.60
N GLN A 525 13.71 -20.47 -32.32
CA GLN A 525 13.24 -19.37 -31.47
C GLN A 525 12.06 -18.59 -32.06
N LYS A 526 11.14 -19.31 -32.72
CA LYS A 526 9.92 -18.72 -33.30
C LYS A 526 8.75 -19.69 -33.32
N VAL A 527 7.53 -19.17 -33.36
CA VAL A 527 6.33 -19.95 -33.69
C VAL A 527 6.47 -20.53 -35.09
N GLN A 528 6.14 -21.82 -35.22
CA GLN A 528 6.27 -22.55 -36.48
C GLN A 528 5.29 -22.02 -37.54
N ASP A 529 5.73 -21.97 -38.79
CA ASP A 529 4.89 -21.56 -39.91
C ASP A 529 3.65 -22.46 -40.02
N GLY A 530 2.46 -21.85 -40.24
CA GLY A 530 1.18 -22.56 -40.24
C GLY A 530 0.50 -22.68 -38.86
N TYR A 531 0.98 -21.93 -37.87
CA TYR A 531 0.33 -21.65 -36.58
C TYR A 531 0.04 -20.14 -36.45
N PRO A 532 -0.94 -19.71 -35.63
CA PRO A 532 -1.78 -20.53 -34.75
C PRO A 532 -2.79 -21.42 -35.49
N ARG A 533 -3.31 -22.42 -34.78
CA ARG A 533 -4.40 -23.28 -35.24
C ARG A 533 -5.49 -23.37 -34.18
N GLU A 534 -6.70 -23.78 -34.57
CA GLU A 534 -7.77 -24.02 -33.61
C GLU A 534 -7.45 -25.22 -32.71
N ILE A 535 -7.74 -25.11 -31.41
CA ILE A 535 -7.52 -26.19 -30.42
C ILE A 535 -8.16 -27.50 -30.90
N SER A 536 -9.41 -27.43 -31.36
CA SER A 536 -10.19 -28.56 -31.88
C SER A 536 -9.54 -29.30 -33.06
N SER A 537 -8.66 -28.64 -33.82
CA SER A 537 -8.01 -29.23 -35.00
C SER A 537 -6.95 -30.28 -34.65
N PHE A 538 -6.44 -30.28 -33.41
CA PHE A 538 -5.39 -31.18 -32.95
C PHE A 538 -5.69 -31.77 -31.58
N TRP A 539 -6.04 -30.93 -30.60
CA TRP A 539 -6.35 -31.33 -29.23
C TRP A 539 -7.81 -31.80 -29.11
N LYS A 540 -8.12 -32.92 -29.77
CA LYS A 540 -9.49 -33.44 -29.88
C LYS A 540 -10.12 -33.68 -28.50
N GLY A 541 -11.26 -33.05 -28.26
CA GLY A 541 -12.02 -33.15 -27.01
C GLY A 541 -11.64 -32.11 -25.95
N ILE A 542 -10.63 -31.27 -26.19
CA ILE A 542 -10.26 -30.16 -25.30
C ILE A 542 -11.11 -28.91 -25.62
N PRO A 543 -11.66 -28.21 -24.61
CA PRO A 543 -12.44 -26.99 -24.82
C PRO A 543 -11.55 -25.77 -25.15
N ASN A 544 -12.19 -24.67 -25.59
CA ASN A 544 -11.53 -23.37 -25.73
C ASN A 544 -11.33 -22.69 -24.37
N ASN A 545 -10.45 -21.69 -24.32
CA ASN A 545 -10.12 -20.89 -23.12
C ASN A 545 -9.70 -21.78 -21.95
N VAL A 546 -8.78 -22.71 -22.20
CA VAL A 546 -8.23 -23.60 -21.15
C VAL A 546 -7.57 -22.76 -20.06
N ASP A 547 -7.79 -23.13 -18.79
CA ASP A 547 -7.22 -22.35 -17.68
C ASP A 547 -5.78 -22.78 -17.40
N ALA A 548 -5.47 -24.08 -17.56
CA ALA A 548 -4.13 -24.59 -17.35
C ALA A 548 -3.87 -25.90 -18.09
N VAL A 549 -2.61 -26.18 -18.43
CA VAL A 549 -2.17 -27.43 -19.06
C VAL A 549 -0.79 -27.82 -18.59
N PHE A 550 -0.58 -29.11 -18.36
CA PHE A 550 0.76 -29.66 -18.19
C PHE A 550 0.82 -31.12 -18.60
N ARG A 551 2.05 -31.59 -18.81
CA ARG A 551 2.34 -33.00 -18.98
C ARG A 551 2.75 -33.59 -17.64
N HIS A 552 2.00 -34.58 -17.17
CA HIS A 552 2.21 -35.20 -15.87
C HIS A 552 3.28 -36.30 -15.94
N ILE A 553 3.81 -36.69 -14.77
CA ILE A 553 4.87 -37.70 -14.63
C ILE A 553 4.45 -39.10 -15.10
N ASP A 554 3.14 -39.36 -15.28
CA ASP A 554 2.62 -40.60 -15.87
C ASP A 554 2.72 -40.63 -17.40
N GLY A 555 3.18 -39.54 -18.03
CA GLY A 555 3.35 -39.41 -19.47
C GLY A 555 2.12 -38.91 -20.23
N LEU A 556 0.99 -38.67 -19.56
CA LEU A 556 -0.23 -38.11 -20.13
C LEU A 556 -0.29 -36.59 -19.96
N THR A 557 -1.08 -35.93 -20.80
CA THR A 557 -1.32 -34.49 -20.72
C THR A 557 -2.66 -34.21 -20.06
N TYR A 558 -2.67 -33.27 -19.12
CA TYR A 558 -3.88 -32.90 -18.39
C TYR A 558 -4.20 -31.41 -18.62
N PHE A 559 -5.43 -31.16 -19.05
CA PHE A 559 -5.97 -29.81 -19.23
C PHE A 559 -7.00 -29.52 -18.14
N PHE A 560 -7.07 -28.28 -17.68
CA PHE A 560 -7.99 -27.81 -16.65
C PHE A 560 -8.89 -26.73 -17.21
N LYS A 561 -10.19 -26.82 -16.92
CA LYS A 561 -11.17 -25.80 -17.26
C LYS A 561 -12.28 -25.73 -16.23
N ASP A 562 -12.45 -24.56 -15.63
CA ASP A 562 -13.41 -24.26 -14.58
C ASP A 562 -13.30 -25.29 -13.45
N SER A 563 -14.35 -26.05 -13.14
CA SER A 563 -14.31 -27.10 -12.09
C SER A 563 -13.85 -28.47 -12.56
N ASN A 564 -13.40 -28.60 -13.81
CA ASN A 564 -13.13 -29.88 -14.46
C ASN A 564 -11.70 -30.02 -14.97
N TYR A 565 -11.26 -31.26 -15.14
CA TYR A 565 -10.04 -31.61 -15.84
C TYR A 565 -10.29 -32.66 -16.93
N PHE A 566 -9.44 -32.63 -17.95
CA PHE A 566 -9.46 -33.50 -19.11
C PHE A 566 -8.14 -34.26 -19.14
N ARG A 567 -8.22 -35.58 -19.35
CA ARG A 567 -7.05 -36.42 -19.54
C ARG A 567 -6.88 -36.67 -21.03
N PHE A 568 -5.86 -36.05 -21.62
CA PHE A 568 -5.51 -36.17 -23.02
C PHE A 568 -4.45 -37.26 -23.18
N ASN A 569 -4.74 -38.22 -24.04
CA ASN A 569 -3.82 -39.30 -24.34
C ASN A 569 -2.90 -38.90 -25.48
N ASP A 570 -1.63 -38.63 -25.15
CA ASP A 570 -0.61 -38.20 -26.09
C ASP A 570 -0.42 -39.16 -27.29
N THR A 571 -0.77 -40.45 -27.12
CA THR A 571 -0.62 -41.48 -28.17
C THR A 571 -1.80 -41.49 -29.14
N SER A 572 -3.04 -41.48 -28.63
CA SER A 572 -4.24 -41.44 -29.50
C SER A 572 -4.58 -40.02 -29.97
N GLN A 573 -3.98 -39.00 -29.36
CA GLN A 573 -4.22 -37.58 -29.61
C GLN A 573 -5.69 -37.17 -29.45
N GLU A 574 -6.33 -37.71 -28.41
CA GLU A 574 -7.70 -37.35 -28.02
C GLU A 574 -7.89 -37.49 -26.51
N VAL A 575 -8.94 -36.84 -26.00
CA VAL A 575 -9.38 -37.00 -24.61
C VAL A 575 -9.91 -38.42 -24.39
N ASP A 576 -9.46 -39.05 -23.32
CA ASP A 576 -9.92 -40.39 -22.94
C ASP A 576 -11.43 -40.42 -22.68
N SER A 577 -12.06 -41.55 -23.02
CA SER A 577 -13.47 -41.77 -22.70
C SER A 577 -13.73 -41.67 -21.19
N GLY A 578 -14.82 -40.99 -20.81
CA GLY A 578 -15.18 -40.75 -19.41
C GLY A 578 -14.54 -39.50 -18.78
N PHE A 579 -14.01 -38.60 -19.60
CA PHE A 579 -13.59 -37.23 -19.25
C PHE A 579 -14.43 -36.20 -20.03
N PRO A 580 -14.60 -34.96 -19.54
CA PRO A 580 -14.00 -34.39 -18.33
C PRO A 580 -14.50 -34.99 -17.02
N ARG A 581 -13.69 -34.83 -15.96
CA ARG A 581 -14.06 -35.17 -14.59
C ARG A 581 -13.88 -33.97 -13.65
N PRO A 582 -14.61 -33.90 -12.52
CA PRO A 582 -14.40 -32.85 -11.53
C PRO A 582 -12.96 -32.89 -10.99
N ILE A 583 -12.31 -31.74 -10.83
CA ILE A 583 -10.93 -31.62 -10.29
C ILE A 583 -10.81 -32.36 -8.95
N ALA A 584 -11.78 -32.16 -8.05
CA ALA A 584 -11.82 -32.78 -6.73
C ALA A 584 -11.83 -34.32 -6.73
N SER A 585 -12.11 -34.97 -7.87
CA SER A 585 -12.11 -36.44 -7.97
C SER A 585 -10.72 -37.09 -8.00
N ALA A 586 -9.68 -36.34 -8.37
CA ALA A 586 -8.31 -36.86 -8.51
C ALA A 586 -7.22 -35.88 -8.05
N TRP A 587 -7.56 -34.59 -7.90
CA TRP A 587 -6.64 -33.52 -7.55
C TRP A 587 -7.07 -32.89 -6.22
N SER A 588 -7.06 -33.71 -5.16
CA SER A 588 -7.61 -33.29 -3.86
C SER A 588 -6.89 -32.05 -3.32
N GLY A 589 -7.65 -31.02 -2.95
CA GLY A 589 -7.11 -29.75 -2.43
C GLY A 589 -6.70 -28.72 -3.50
N VAL A 590 -6.76 -29.06 -4.79
CA VAL A 590 -6.54 -28.10 -5.89
C VAL A 590 -7.79 -27.25 -6.10
N PRO A 591 -7.68 -25.91 -6.24
CA PRO A 591 -8.82 -25.04 -6.48
C PRO A 591 -9.42 -25.24 -7.89
N ASN A 592 -10.70 -24.87 -8.05
CA ASN A 592 -11.31 -24.81 -9.37
C ASN A 592 -10.76 -23.62 -10.17
N GLY A 593 -10.63 -23.81 -11.48
CA GLY A 593 -10.11 -22.84 -12.44
C GLY A 593 -8.71 -22.36 -12.10
N PRO A 594 -7.72 -23.26 -11.93
CA PRO A 594 -6.34 -22.86 -11.63
C PRO A 594 -5.80 -21.98 -12.77
N ASP A 595 -5.04 -20.94 -12.43
CA ASP A 595 -4.48 -20.00 -13.42
C ASP A 595 -3.31 -20.62 -14.19
N THR A 596 -2.62 -21.60 -13.61
CA THR A 596 -1.63 -22.44 -14.30
C THR A 596 -1.33 -23.72 -13.48
N VAL A 597 -0.72 -24.70 -14.15
CA VAL A 597 -0.10 -25.88 -13.54
C VAL A 597 1.21 -26.19 -14.26
N PHE A 598 2.24 -26.56 -13.51
CA PHE A 598 3.50 -27.03 -14.08
C PHE A 598 4.23 -27.97 -13.13
N SER A 599 5.16 -28.76 -13.65
CA SER A 599 6.11 -29.54 -12.85
C SER A 599 7.50 -28.91 -12.97
N ASP A 600 8.19 -28.72 -11.85
CA ASP A 600 9.57 -28.22 -11.85
C ASP A 600 10.54 -29.26 -12.44
N LYS A 601 11.82 -28.89 -12.56
CA LYS A 601 12.87 -29.78 -13.09
C LYS A 601 13.06 -31.08 -12.29
N ASN A 602 12.56 -31.15 -11.05
CA ASN A 602 12.63 -32.32 -10.18
C ASN A 602 11.34 -33.16 -10.25
N GLY A 603 10.35 -32.75 -11.06
CA GLY A 603 9.06 -33.42 -11.19
C GLY A 603 8.03 -33.05 -10.12
N GLN A 604 8.31 -32.05 -9.27
CA GLN A 604 7.33 -31.57 -8.29
C GLN A 604 6.27 -30.71 -8.98
N THR A 605 5.00 -31.08 -8.83
CA THR A 605 3.87 -30.38 -9.44
C THR A 605 3.38 -29.22 -8.58
N TYR A 606 3.10 -28.08 -9.21
CA TYR A 606 2.53 -26.89 -8.59
C TYR A 606 1.32 -26.39 -9.36
N PHE A 607 0.28 -25.97 -8.63
CA PHE A 607 -0.87 -25.25 -9.17
C PHE A 607 -0.89 -23.84 -8.63
N PHE A 608 -1.26 -22.86 -9.46
CA PHE A 608 -1.36 -21.46 -9.06
C PHE A 608 -2.81 -20.99 -9.23
N LYS A 609 -3.28 -20.14 -8.32
CA LYS A 609 -4.58 -19.50 -8.38
C LYS A 609 -4.54 -18.17 -7.64
N GLU A 610 -4.86 -17.08 -8.33
CA GLU A 610 -4.78 -15.72 -7.81
C GLU A 610 -3.40 -15.49 -7.18
N ASP A 611 -3.31 -15.15 -5.89
CA ASP A 611 -2.06 -14.89 -5.19
C ASP A 611 -1.44 -16.12 -4.50
N LEU A 612 -1.98 -17.31 -4.76
CA LEU A 612 -1.66 -18.54 -4.05
C LEU A 612 -1.10 -19.62 -4.97
N TYR A 613 -0.16 -20.40 -4.44
CA TYR A 613 0.30 -21.63 -5.06
C TYR A 613 0.15 -22.83 -4.13
N TYR A 614 -0.07 -23.98 -4.75
CA TYR A 614 -0.38 -25.27 -4.13
C TYR A 614 0.68 -26.26 -4.60
N ARG A 615 1.42 -26.85 -3.68
CA ARG A 615 2.34 -27.95 -4.00
C ARG A 615 1.57 -29.27 -3.98
N PHE A 616 1.48 -29.93 -5.12
CA PHE A 616 0.68 -31.13 -5.28
C PHE A 616 1.54 -32.40 -5.25
N ASN A 617 1.18 -33.33 -4.38
CA ASN A 617 1.85 -34.62 -4.30
C ASN A 617 1.19 -35.59 -5.29
N SER A 618 1.83 -35.74 -6.46
CA SER A 618 1.34 -36.61 -7.53
C SER A 618 1.21 -38.09 -7.14
N THR A 619 1.96 -38.56 -6.13
CA THR A 619 1.84 -39.93 -5.62
C THR A 619 0.65 -40.09 -4.69
N ALA A 620 0.39 -39.10 -3.83
CA ALA A 620 -0.71 -39.13 -2.87
C ALA A 620 -2.05 -38.65 -3.47
N GLY A 621 -2.03 -37.99 -4.64
CA GLY A 621 -3.23 -37.44 -5.28
C GLY A 621 -3.83 -36.24 -4.54
N GLN A 622 -3.03 -35.53 -3.73
CA GLN A 622 -3.50 -34.42 -2.90
C GLN A 622 -2.45 -33.32 -2.72
N VAL A 623 -2.92 -32.11 -2.41
CA VAL A 623 -2.07 -30.99 -2.00
C VAL A 623 -1.39 -31.29 -0.66
N ASP A 624 -0.10 -30.96 -0.56
CA ASP A 624 0.69 -31.17 0.65
C ASP A 624 0.18 -30.35 1.84
N ALA A 625 0.36 -30.88 3.05
CA ALA A 625 0.06 -30.14 4.28
C ALA A 625 0.87 -28.83 4.36
N GLY A 626 0.22 -27.76 4.82
CA GLY A 626 0.82 -26.42 4.92
C GLY A 626 0.78 -25.59 3.63
N PHE A 627 0.01 -26.02 2.63
CA PHE A 627 -0.36 -25.26 1.43
C PHE A 627 -1.88 -24.99 1.42
N PRO A 628 -2.35 -23.94 0.72
CA PRO A 628 -1.60 -23.04 -0.17
C PRO A 628 -0.64 -22.08 0.55
N LYS A 629 0.29 -21.53 -0.22
CA LYS A 629 1.20 -20.44 0.21
C LYS A 629 1.16 -19.30 -0.80
N SER A 630 1.61 -18.11 -0.42
CA SER A 630 1.64 -16.97 -1.34
C SER A 630 2.66 -17.18 -2.46
N ILE A 631 2.26 -16.85 -3.69
CA ILE A 631 3.12 -16.84 -4.88
C ILE A 631 4.33 -15.91 -4.68
N ALA A 632 4.24 -14.90 -3.78
CA ALA A 632 5.35 -14.03 -3.40
C ALA A 632 6.63 -14.76 -2.95
N LEU A 633 6.52 -16.01 -2.50
CA LEU A 633 7.67 -16.84 -2.15
C LEU A 633 8.54 -17.21 -3.37
N TRP A 634 8.00 -17.15 -4.58
CA TRP A 634 8.72 -17.27 -5.85
C TRP A 634 9.39 -15.93 -6.18
N ARG A 635 10.53 -15.68 -5.53
CA ARG A 635 11.22 -14.38 -5.51
C ARG A 635 11.46 -13.81 -6.92
N GLY A 636 11.00 -12.57 -7.13
CA GLY A 636 11.32 -11.77 -8.32
C GLY A 636 10.29 -11.79 -9.45
N ILE A 637 9.16 -12.48 -9.29
CA ILE A 637 8.11 -12.58 -10.34
C ILE A 637 7.11 -11.42 -10.36
N LEU A 638 7.03 -10.58 -9.33
CA LEU A 638 6.05 -9.48 -9.26
C LEU A 638 6.32 -8.29 -10.14
N TYR A 639 7.55 -8.18 -10.58
CA TYR A 639 8.06 -6.90 -11.02
C TYR A 639 7.73 -6.77 -12.49
N GLN A 640 6.55 -6.24 -12.78
CA GLN A 640 6.30 -5.55 -14.04
C GLN A 640 7.06 -4.22 -13.98
N PRO A 641 7.99 -3.96 -14.93
CA PRO A 641 8.76 -2.74 -14.98
C PRO A 641 7.88 -1.52 -15.21
#